data_AF-A0A9Q4CKR2-F1
#
_entry.id   AF-A0A9Q4CKR2-F1
#
_cell.length_a   1.000
_cell.length_b   1.000
_cell.length_c   1.000
_cell.angle_alpha   90.00
_cell.angle_beta   90.00
_cell.angle_gamma   90.00
#
_symmetry.space_group_name_H-M   'P 1'
#
loop_
_entity.id
_entity.type
_entity.pdbx_description
1 polymer ?
#
loop_
_entity_poly.entity_id
_entity_poly.type
_entity_poly.pdbx_seq_one_letter_code
_entity_poly.pdbx_strand_id
1 'polypeptide(L)'
;MDSLLFWGFVLVALIVVTPFIAVAALRRTTQLRMQVSILTEETELLRRELDALTGGQPVVNTDVQSAALSDVVTVMPEPVVYDEPEPDPEPEPVITPLPAGTADTARKSPAAGIIEWLLNGNLPAKTGILLLFIGLSYLLKFSIENNILTPEVRLIGSAILSVTLFVVGWCVRHKNRLYSLIVQGGSLGAFYITIFAAYKLYQFLPLTFALALMVVICLASVFFAVIQNAVSLAVLAVIGGYAAPVLLSTGSGNYIALFSYYLMLSVSILVMNYWQGWRVLNIVGFTFTFVVGVLWGVENYRPEFYLSCQIFIILNLVIYGLMTQQYARHHILTDNGRKQLMVDSVLLFAPPVLAFSLQYAITEPFYLGTAISSLAFGLLYLLLTVVSLRRFRADGQRLSLGFLLLSIGFISLAVPMALSPQWTSMAWTIEGLAILWFACLQKQRIVGWSATGLVLLGFASLLYSMDFIYWSEQTTWMYIFQWGGLLVAGALHHHFRLMPRSKLISGLLIIPAMITWLSWLWILPWLSPAGELLSGEEYVLTGLVISVWSWFFLARKVQWTQLYYCISALWIVSLLMLYGYISAGIHPAGSLYGGFIWLLVISTMVVLIRLLPEQAPRVVSNLMHGATLWTLIGLLITEVLWAEAQLPWGMEEWAYFIAMLAVSGVFFVLYAMQRLRWPPLDNHGALYWQSVYPLAVLLGMGLFAGNMQDGQLSLWQYVPLLNPLDEAGLFGLAALWCLRDAVMRTTPKVRFRADVVRVLGIITAGLAVWWANGILIRALAFADGTAWTTAALLQSRLIQTTLAIVWALTAVILMTTATRRHKRHLWVAGAVIFAVVILKLFVVDMNQSSGLARAGAFIGVALLILVVGYFSPLPPKTGTDMQNNKENNG
;
A
#
# COMPACT_ATOMS: atom_id res chain seq x y z
N MET A 1 -0.62 6.13 52.04
CA MET A 1 -0.12 5.42 50.83
C MET A 1 -0.70 6.01 49.56
N ASP A 2 -1.91 6.55 49.62
CA ASP A 2 -2.46 7.62 48.75
C ASP A 2 -1.64 8.93 48.72
N SER A 3 -0.52 8.98 49.44
CA SER A 3 0.24 10.17 49.84
C SER A 3 1.54 10.43 49.03
N LEU A 4 1.82 9.71 47.96
CA LEU A 4 2.97 9.97 47.05
C LEU A 4 2.49 10.50 45.68
N LEU A 5 1.31 10.04 45.33
CA LEU A 5 0.63 10.19 44.06
C LEU A 5 -0.21 11.49 44.00
N PHE A 6 -0.33 12.19 45.14
CA PHE A 6 -0.88 13.54 45.30
C PHE A 6 0.25 14.60 45.33
N TRP A 7 1.44 14.23 45.81
CA TRP A 7 2.59 15.15 45.93
C TRP A 7 3.49 15.25 44.68
N GLY A 8 3.47 14.27 43.78
CA GLY A 8 4.11 14.39 42.45
C GLY A 8 3.33 15.25 41.46
N PHE A 9 1.99 15.19 41.50
CA PHE A 9 1.11 16.10 40.76
C PHE A 9 1.35 17.56 41.19
N VAL A 10 1.64 17.77 42.49
CA VAL A 10 2.08 19.03 43.10
C VAL A 10 3.46 19.49 42.60
N LEU A 11 4.46 18.62 42.41
CA LEU A 11 5.82 19.05 42.02
C LEU A 11 5.92 19.48 40.54
N VAL A 12 5.16 18.83 39.65
CA VAL A 12 5.18 19.18 38.21
C VAL A 12 4.27 20.36 37.91
N ALA A 13 3.10 20.45 38.57
CA ALA A 13 2.32 21.68 38.51
C ALA A 13 3.11 22.91 39.04
N LEU A 14 4.10 22.69 39.91
CA LEU A 14 5.05 23.70 40.38
C LEU A 14 6.07 24.14 39.31
N ILE A 15 6.43 23.25 38.40
CA ILE A 15 7.24 23.54 37.20
C ILE A 15 6.36 24.08 36.05
N VAL A 16 5.08 23.70 35.93
CA VAL A 16 4.09 24.29 35.00
C VAL A 16 3.97 25.81 35.16
N VAL A 17 4.36 26.36 36.30
CA VAL A 17 4.21 27.79 36.58
C VAL A 17 5.53 28.57 36.41
N THR A 18 6.68 27.92 36.55
CA THR A 18 8.03 28.55 36.48
C THR A 18 8.41 29.15 35.11
N PRO A 19 7.88 28.63 34.00
CA PRO A 19 7.91 29.21 32.65
C PRO A 19 6.96 30.37 32.40
N PHE A 20 5.76 30.27 32.96
CA PHE A 20 4.81 31.37 33.01
C PHE A 20 5.46 32.61 33.67
N ILE A 21 6.38 32.36 34.62
CA ILE A 21 7.26 33.31 35.32
C ILE A 21 8.46 33.78 34.46
N ALA A 22 8.92 33.00 33.49
CA ALA A 22 10.09 33.32 32.67
C ALA A 22 9.77 34.11 31.39
N VAL A 23 8.53 34.08 30.90
CA VAL A 23 8.11 34.94 29.78
C VAL A 23 7.41 36.21 30.31
N ALA A 24 6.99 36.21 31.57
CA ALA A 24 7.02 37.46 32.33
C ALA A 24 8.43 38.09 32.37
N ALA A 25 9.52 37.31 32.20
CA ALA A 25 10.87 37.84 32.01
C ALA A 25 11.15 38.40 30.59
N LEU A 26 10.32 38.10 29.59
CA LEU A 26 10.34 38.83 28.32
C LEU A 26 9.81 40.25 28.45
N ARG A 27 8.79 40.47 29.28
CA ARG A 27 8.39 41.84 29.69
C ARG A 27 9.51 42.61 30.41
N ARG A 28 10.54 41.92 30.91
CA ARG A 28 11.77 42.46 31.50
C ARG A 28 12.87 42.71 30.45
N THR A 29 12.84 41.96 29.36
CA THR A 29 13.69 42.16 28.18
C THR A 29 13.37 43.48 27.47
N THR A 30 12.09 43.86 27.47
CA THR A 30 11.64 45.19 27.05
C THR A 30 12.16 46.33 27.94
N GLN A 31 12.59 46.05 29.18
CA GLN A 31 13.30 47.04 30.02
C GLN A 31 14.80 47.08 29.72
N LEU A 32 15.41 45.94 29.39
CA LEU A 32 16.81 45.86 28.95
C LEU A 32 17.04 46.60 27.62
N ARG A 33 16.11 46.52 26.67
CA ARG A 33 16.13 47.35 25.45
C ARG A 33 16.14 48.85 25.74
N MET A 34 15.53 49.27 26.85
CA MET A 34 15.50 50.67 27.28
C MET A 34 16.84 51.10 27.92
N GLN A 35 17.53 50.20 28.62
CA GLN A 35 18.85 50.46 29.20
C GLN A 35 19.95 50.47 28.13
N VAL A 36 19.84 49.62 27.11
CA VAL A 36 20.74 49.61 25.94
C VAL A 36 20.62 50.94 25.18
N SER A 37 19.41 51.47 24.98
CA SER A 37 19.25 52.79 24.33
C SER A 37 19.88 53.92 25.14
N ILE A 38 19.77 53.90 26.48
CA ILE A 38 20.36 54.92 27.35
C ILE A 38 21.89 54.88 27.33
N LEU A 39 22.48 53.68 27.44
CA LEU A 39 23.93 53.49 27.38
C LEU A 39 24.51 53.87 26.01
N THR A 40 23.78 53.58 24.93
CA THR A 40 24.20 53.98 23.58
C THR A 40 24.25 55.51 23.48
N GLU A 41 23.26 56.20 24.05
CA GLU A 41 23.22 57.67 24.15
C GLU A 41 24.37 58.24 25.00
N GLU A 42 24.67 57.61 26.14
CA GLU A 42 25.75 58.00 27.06
C GLU A 42 27.14 57.79 26.43
N THR A 43 27.32 56.73 25.64
CA THR A 43 28.56 56.50 24.88
C THR A 43 28.72 57.48 23.72
N GLU A 44 27.65 57.91 23.06
CA GLU A 44 27.72 58.97 22.06
C GLU A 44 28.04 60.33 22.69
N LEU A 45 27.54 60.60 23.89
CA LEU A 45 27.87 61.80 24.66
C LEU A 45 29.34 61.82 25.09
N LEU A 46 29.85 60.75 25.68
CA LEU A 46 31.26 60.61 26.06
C LEU A 46 32.18 60.67 24.85
N ARG A 47 31.75 60.15 23.69
CA ARG A 47 32.51 60.23 22.44
C ARG A 47 32.59 61.67 21.93
N ARG A 48 31.50 62.43 22.02
CA ARG A 48 31.50 63.88 21.71
C ARG A 48 32.33 64.70 22.71
N GLU A 49 32.32 64.32 23.99
CA GLU A 49 33.14 64.97 25.03
C GLU A 49 34.63 64.64 24.86
N LEU A 50 34.96 63.42 24.43
CA LEU A 50 36.32 63.01 24.05
C LEU A 50 36.79 63.74 22.79
N ASP A 51 35.94 63.89 21.77
CA ASP A 51 36.23 64.67 20.55
C ASP A 51 36.41 66.17 20.87
N ALA A 52 35.76 66.69 21.91
CA ALA A 52 35.95 68.05 22.41
C ALA A 52 37.23 68.23 23.25
N LEU A 53 37.64 67.20 24.01
CA LEU A 53 38.85 67.21 24.85
C LEU A 53 40.14 66.91 24.06
N THR A 54 40.05 66.19 22.95
CA THR A 54 41.21 65.78 22.11
C THR A 54 41.48 66.74 20.95
N GLY A 55 41.19 68.04 21.13
CA GLY A 55 41.44 69.09 20.15
C GLY A 55 42.65 68.82 19.24
N GLY A 56 42.36 68.35 18.02
CA GLY A 56 43.27 68.16 16.90
C GLY A 56 44.50 67.27 17.10
N GLN A 57 44.44 66.02 16.66
CA GLN A 57 45.51 65.42 15.84
C GLN A 57 44.95 64.39 14.83
N PRO A 58 45.36 64.44 13.54
CA PRO A 58 45.00 63.44 12.54
C PRO A 58 46.09 62.34 12.48
N VAL A 59 45.69 61.08 12.29
CA VAL A 59 46.62 60.01 11.90
C VAL A 59 46.13 59.37 10.60
N VAL A 60 46.62 59.97 9.51
CA VAL A 60 47.09 59.44 8.21
C VAL A 60 46.55 58.08 7.72
N ASN A 61 45.89 58.13 6.55
CA ASN A 61 45.67 57.02 5.60
C ASN A 61 46.87 56.85 4.64
N THR A 62 47.09 55.64 4.12
CA THR A 62 47.76 55.33 2.83
C THR A 62 47.40 53.88 2.47
N ASP A 63 46.51 53.63 1.50
CA ASP A 63 46.75 53.39 0.05
C ASP A 63 47.08 51.91 -0.27
N VAL A 64 46.67 51.22 -1.37
CA VAL A 64 45.69 51.38 -2.45
C VAL A 64 45.78 50.08 -3.34
N GLN A 65 44.70 49.75 -4.06
CA GLN A 65 44.58 49.01 -5.36
C GLN A 65 44.63 47.47 -5.50
N SER A 66 43.51 46.96 -6.04
CA SER A 66 43.42 45.86 -7.00
C SER A 66 43.59 46.36 -8.44
N ALA A 67 44.20 45.55 -9.32
CA ALA A 67 44.00 45.63 -10.76
C ALA A 67 44.08 44.24 -11.41
N ALA A 68 43.22 44.03 -12.40
CA ALA A 68 42.95 42.80 -13.14
C ALA A 68 43.92 42.53 -14.31
N LEU A 69 43.90 41.31 -14.85
CA LEU A 69 44.00 41.04 -16.30
C LEU A 69 43.62 39.59 -16.66
N SER A 70 42.93 39.48 -17.80
CA SER A 70 42.36 38.31 -18.47
C SER A 70 43.39 37.50 -19.27
N ASP A 71 43.12 36.21 -19.55
CA ASP A 71 42.88 35.71 -20.93
C ASP A 71 42.59 34.20 -21.01
N VAL A 72 41.90 33.84 -22.10
CA VAL A 72 41.22 32.58 -22.45
C VAL A 72 42.10 31.68 -23.33
N VAL A 73 42.01 30.34 -23.20
CA VAL A 73 42.05 29.38 -24.33
C VAL A 73 41.20 28.12 -24.03
N THR A 74 40.38 27.74 -25.01
CA THR A 74 39.44 26.60 -25.12
C THR A 74 40.12 25.32 -25.63
N VAL A 75 39.73 24.12 -25.14
CA VAL A 75 39.67 22.84 -25.93
C VAL A 75 38.60 21.88 -25.35
N MET A 76 37.78 21.28 -26.22
CA MET A 76 36.96 20.05 -26.05
C MET A 76 37.15 19.20 -27.34
N PRO A 77 36.91 17.85 -27.40
CA PRO A 77 35.65 17.18 -26.95
C PRO A 77 35.67 15.70 -26.43
N GLU A 78 34.57 15.31 -25.75
CA GLU A 78 33.77 14.03 -25.70
C GLU A 78 34.35 12.62 -25.31
N PRO A 79 33.52 11.57 -24.98
CA PRO A 79 32.54 11.42 -23.88
C PRO A 79 32.57 10.02 -23.18
N VAL A 80 32.10 9.86 -21.92
CA VAL A 80 31.66 8.53 -21.39
C VAL A 80 30.50 8.68 -20.39
N VAL A 81 29.55 7.75 -20.48
CA VAL A 81 28.18 7.68 -19.90
C VAL A 81 28.10 6.63 -18.77
N TYR A 82 26.99 6.67 -18.01
CA TYR A 82 26.34 5.67 -17.13
C TYR A 82 26.73 5.69 -15.64
N ASP A 83 25.86 5.50 -14.63
CA ASP A 83 24.41 5.23 -14.58
C ASP A 83 23.87 5.57 -13.17
N GLU A 84 22.56 5.76 -13.11
CA GLU A 84 21.67 6.09 -11.98
C GLU A 84 21.45 4.89 -11.02
N PRO A 85 21.22 5.07 -9.71
CA PRO A 85 20.54 4.07 -8.90
C PRO A 85 19.11 4.49 -8.56
N GLU A 86 18.16 3.74 -9.09
CA GLU A 86 16.75 3.71 -8.67
C GLU A 86 16.58 3.06 -7.27
N PRO A 87 15.42 3.29 -6.61
CA PRO A 87 15.21 3.05 -5.19
C PRO A 87 14.82 1.60 -4.85
N ASP A 88 15.24 1.17 -3.66
CA ASP A 88 14.86 -0.10 -3.04
C ASP A 88 13.43 -0.03 -2.46
N PRO A 89 12.57 -1.04 -2.66
CA PRO A 89 11.21 -1.08 -2.14
C PRO A 89 11.16 -1.52 -0.66
N GLU A 90 10.34 -0.82 0.14
CA GLU A 90 9.96 -1.25 1.49
C GLU A 90 9.00 -2.47 1.47
N PRO A 91 8.93 -3.22 2.59
CA PRO A 91 8.22 -4.48 2.71
C PRO A 91 6.74 -4.30 3.12
N GLU A 92 5.87 -5.15 2.56
CA GLU A 92 4.47 -5.32 2.98
C GLU A 92 4.21 -6.77 3.47
N PRO A 93 3.08 -7.08 4.14
CA PRO A 93 3.04 -7.48 5.53
C PRO A 93 2.86 -8.99 5.77
N VAL A 94 3.31 -9.44 6.94
CA VAL A 94 3.07 -10.81 7.44
C VAL A 94 1.61 -10.94 7.89
N ILE A 95 0.80 -11.65 7.11
CA ILE A 95 -0.48 -12.21 7.56
C ILE A 95 -0.22 -13.63 8.07
N THR A 96 -0.37 -13.86 9.38
CA THR A 96 -0.53 -15.20 9.96
C THR A 96 -1.99 -15.67 9.86
N PRO A 97 -2.29 -16.83 9.25
CA PRO A 97 -3.55 -17.54 9.46
C PRO A 97 -3.41 -18.58 10.60
N LEU A 98 -4.39 -18.58 11.51
CA LEU A 98 -4.68 -19.69 12.44
C LEU A 98 -5.53 -20.78 11.74
N PRO A 99 -5.57 -22.02 12.28
CA PRO A 99 -5.74 -23.25 11.51
C PRO A 99 -7.19 -23.51 11.10
N ALA A 100 -7.40 -23.81 9.83
CA ALA A 100 -8.61 -24.43 9.32
C ALA A 100 -8.34 -25.91 9.03
N GLY A 101 -9.25 -26.74 9.52
CA GLY A 101 -9.13 -28.19 9.61
C GLY A 101 -8.97 -28.91 8.27
N THR A 102 -8.42 -30.11 8.44
CA THR A 102 -8.30 -31.23 7.51
C THR A 102 -9.44 -31.32 6.48
N ALA A 103 -9.11 -31.03 5.24
CA ALA A 103 -9.73 -31.64 4.07
C ALA A 103 -8.63 -31.86 3.03
N ASP A 104 -8.13 -33.10 3.01
CA ASP A 104 -7.21 -33.63 2.04
C ASP A 104 -7.75 -33.51 0.61
N THR A 105 -6.81 -33.47 -0.34
CA THR A 105 -6.96 -33.48 -1.82
C THR A 105 -7.01 -32.14 -2.56
N ALA A 106 -6.16 -31.18 -2.18
CA ALA A 106 -5.78 -30.11 -3.11
C ALA A 106 -4.70 -30.63 -4.08
N ARG A 107 -5.02 -30.66 -5.38
CA ARG A 107 -4.06 -30.83 -6.48
C ARG A 107 -2.86 -29.92 -6.23
N LYS A 108 -1.70 -30.52 -5.89
CA LYS A 108 -0.44 -29.78 -5.75
C LYS A 108 -0.21 -28.96 -7.01
N SER A 109 0.03 -27.66 -6.87
CA SER A 109 0.50 -26.86 -8.00
C SER A 109 1.83 -27.45 -8.47
N PRO A 110 2.13 -27.46 -9.78
CA PRO A 110 3.40 -27.96 -10.28
C PRO A 110 4.59 -27.28 -9.57
N ALA A 111 4.46 -25.99 -9.27
CA ALA A 111 5.46 -25.19 -8.56
C ALA A 111 5.74 -25.65 -7.12
N ALA A 112 4.70 -26.00 -6.35
CA ALA A 112 4.87 -26.51 -4.98
C ALA A 112 5.55 -27.89 -4.96
N GLY A 113 5.22 -28.75 -5.94
CA GLY A 113 5.90 -30.03 -6.13
C GLY A 113 7.38 -29.89 -6.53
N ILE A 114 7.72 -28.85 -7.30
CA ILE A 114 9.10 -28.55 -7.71
C ILE A 114 9.93 -28.01 -6.54
N ILE A 115 9.37 -27.13 -5.70
CA ILE A 115 10.07 -26.58 -4.52
C ILE A 115 10.30 -27.66 -3.45
N GLU A 116 9.30 -28.50 -3.21
CA GLU A 116 9.39 -29.63 -2.28
C GLU A 116 10.38 -30.70 -2.78
N TRP A 117 10.40 -30.96 -4.10
CA TRP A 117 11.42 -31.78 -4.75
C TRP A 117 12.80 -31.14 -4.72
N LEU A 118 12.94 -29.81 -4.76
CA LEU A 118 14.24 -29.13 -4.68
C LEU A 118 14.84 -29.25 -3.27
N LEU A 119 14.03 -29.01 -2.24
CA LEU A 119 14.47 -28.93 -0.84
C LEU A 119 14.66 -30.29 -0.16
N ASN A 120 13.92 -31.34 -0.54
CA ASN A 120 14.06 -32.68 0.06
C ASN A 120 14.84 -33.65 -0.84
N GLY A 121 16.02 -34.09 -0.39
CA GLY A 121 16.91 -35.07 -1.04
C GLY A 121 18.24 -34.48 -1.52
N ASN A 122 19.25 -35.35 -1.66
CA ASN A 122 20.69 -35.09 -1.84
C ASN A 122 21.01 -33.84 -2.71
N LEU A 123 21.16 -32.69 -2.02
CA LEU A 123 21.38 -31.37 -2.60
C LEU A 123 22.54 -31.34 -3.62
N PRO A 124 23.68 -32.02 -3.41
CA PRO A 124 24.79 -32.05 -4.37
C PRO A 124 24.42 -32.63 -5.75
N ALA A 125 23.54 -33.63 -5.82
CA ALA A 125 23.12 -34.26 -7.09
C ALA A 125 22.21 -33.34 -7.92
N LYS A 126 21.40 -32.50 -7.25
CA LYS A 126 20.50 -31.54 -7.90
C LYS A 126 21.25 -30.30 -8.37
N THR A 127 22.23 -29.83 -7.59
CA THR A 127 23.18 -28.80 -8.04
C THR A 127 24.01 -29.30 -9.22
N GLY A 128 24.36 -30.60 -9.25
CA GLY A 128 25.03 -31.25 -10.38
C GLY A 128 24.20 -31.31 -11.67
N ILE A 129 22.90 -31.57 -11.61
CA ILE A 129 22.01 -31.55 -12.79
C ILE A 129 21.83 -30.12 -13.33
N LEU A 130 21.75 -29.13 -12.44
CA LEU A 130 21.70 -27.71 -12.83
C LEU A 130 23.00 -27.26 -13.51
N LEU A 131 24.16 -27.64 -12.96
CA LEU A 131 25.48 -27.41 -13.56
C LEU A 131 25.65 -28.15 -14.90
N LEU A 132 25.07 -29.35 -15.06
CA LEU A 132 25.12 -30.11 -16.31
C LEU A 132 24.22 -29.50 -17.40
N PHE A 133 23.03 -29.00 -17.04
CA PHE A 133 22.16 -28.26 -17.98
C PHE A 133 22.78 -26.93 -18.42
N ILE A 134 23.42 -26.21 -17.49
CA ILE A 134 24.18 -25.00 -17.78
C ILE A 134 25.36 -25.34 -18.69
N GLY A 135 26.10 -26.41 -18.38
CA GLY A 135 27.23 -26.90 -19.20
C GLY A 135 26.81 -27.33 -20.60
N LEU A 136 25.70 -28.04 -20.76
CA LEU A 136 25.18 -28.48 -22.07
C LEU A 136 24.67 -27.28 -22.91
N SER A 137 24.09 -26.27 -22.26
CA SER A 137 23.65 -25.03 -22.91
C SER A 137 24.85 -24.19 -23.37
N TYR A 138 25.92 -24.11 -22.57
CA TYR A 138 27.18 -23.50 -22.96
C TYR A 138 27.88 -24.28 -24.08
N LEU A 139 27.77 -25.61 -24.12
CA LEU A 139 28.38 -26.44 -25.16
C LEU A 139 27.63 -26.34 -26.50
N LEU A 140 26.30 -26.24 -26.46
CA LEU A 140 25.46 -25.91 -27.62
C LEU A 140 25.74 -24.50 -28.14
N LYS A 141 25.82 -23.52 -27.24
CA LYS A 141 26.22 -22.13 -27.57
C LYS A 141 27.62 -22.09 -28.19
N PHE A 142 28.59 -22.80 -27.61
CA PHE A 142 29.97 -22.92 -28.10
C PHE A 142 30.04 -23.58 -29.49
N SER A 143 29.22 -24.60 -29.77
CA SER A 143 29.14 -25.22 -31.10
C SER A 143 28.58 -24.26 -32.15
N ILE A 144 27.64 -23.41 -31.74
CA ILE A 144 27.04 -22.37 -32.60
C ILE A 144 28.04 -21.24 -32.87
N GLU A 145 28.69 -20.71 -31.84
CA GLU A 145 29.64 -19.59 -31.91
C GLU A 145 30.94 -19.95 -32.64
N ASN A 146 31.38 -21.21 -32.58
CA ASN A 146 32.62 -21.67 -33.22
C ASN A 146 32.41 -22.39 -34.57
N ASN A 147 31.19 -22.35 -35.14
CA ASN A 147 30.87 -22.98 -36.44
C ASN A 147 31.26 -24.47 -36.58
N ILE A 148 31.28 -25.24 -35.49
CA ILE A 148 31.77 -26.63 -35.49
C ILE A 148 30.89 -27.55 -36.36
N LEU A 149 29.57 -27.36 -36.30
CA LEU A 149 28.62 -28.00 -37.20
C LEU A 149 28.13 -26.98 -38.22
N THR A 150 28.15 -27.28 -39.52
CA THR A 150 27.57 -26.33 -40.48
C THR A 150 26.04 -26.25 -40.31
N PRO A 151 25.41 -25.11 -40.62
CA PRO A 151 23.96 -24.96 -40.49
C PRO A 151 23.15 -26.03 -41.23
N GLU A 152 23.62 -26.50 -42.38
CA GLU A 152 22.95 -27.55 -43.16
C GLU A 152 22.91 -28.87 -42.38
N VAL A 153 24.03 -29.27 -41.77
CA VAL A 153 24.12 -30.51 -40.98
C VAL A 153 23.26 -30.43 -39.73
N ARG A 154 23.15 -29.25 -39.10
CA ARG A 154 22.27 -29.04 -37.92
C ARG A 154 20.79 -29.21 -38.29
N LEU A 155 20.36 -28.61 -39.40
CA LEU A 155 18.97 -28.65 -39.84
C LEU A 155 18.59 -30.04 -40.37
N ILE A 156 19.44 -30.65 -41.20
CA ILE A 156 19.22 -32.01 -41.72
C ILE A 156 19.26 -33.02 -40.57
N GLY A 157 20.21 -32.90 -39.65
CA GLY A 157 20.29 -33.73 -38.45
C GLY A 157 19.07 -33.61 -37.55
N SER A 158 18.60 -32.39 -37.30
CA SER A 158 17.37 -32.12 -36.54
C SER A 158 16.12 -32.68 -37.25
N ALA A 159 16.04 -32.55 -38.57
CA ALA A 159 14.96 -33.10 -39.38
C ALA A 159 14.93 -34.64 -39.32
N ILE A 160 16.06 -35.30 -39.55
CA ILE A 160 16.19 -36.77 -39.48
C ILE A 160 15.87 -37.26 -38.07
N LEU A 161 16.39 -36.60 -37.04
CA LEU A 161 16.11 -36.93 -35.65
C LEU A 161 14.62 -36.81 -35.33
N SER A 162 13.97 -35.74 -35.80
CA SER A 162 12.53 -35.54 -35.61
C SER A 162 11.72 -36.65 -36.30
N VAL A 163 12.03 -37.00 -37.55
CA VAL A 163 11.35 -38.09 -38.25
C VAL A 163 11.59 -39.44 -37.55
N THR A 164 12.82 -39.70 -37.11
CA THR A 164 13.18 -40.94 -36.40
C THR A 164 12.40 -41.06 -35.09
N LEU A 165 12.35 -39.99 -34.28
CA LEU A 165 11.57 -39.95 -33.05
C LEU A 165 10.08 -40.11 -33.31
N PHE A 166 9.54 -39.54 -34.39
CA PHE A 166 8.15 -39.74 -34.77
C PHE A 166 7.84 -41.21 -35.09
N VAL A 167 8.69 -41.86 -35.89
CA VAL A 167 8.56 -43.29 -36.25
C VAL A 167 8.69 -44.18 -35.02
N VAL A 168 9.66 -43.92 -34.12
CA VAL A 168 9.79 -44.63 -32.85
C VAL A 168 8.53 -44.45 -32.01
N GLY A 169 8.02 -43.22 -31.92
CA GLY A 169 6.75 -42.92 -31.27
C GLY A 169 5.58 -43.70 -31.87
N TRP A 170 5.53 -43.87 -33.19
CA TRP A 170 4.51 -44.67 -33.89
C TRP A 170 4.63 -46.16 -33.59
N CYS A 171 5.84 -46.74 -33.65
CA CYS A 171 6.07 -48.16 -33.37
C CYS A 171 5.72 -48.54 -31.92
N VAL A 172 5.98 -47.65 -30.96
CA VAL A 172 5.76 -47.88 -29.52
C VAL A 172 4.30 -47.63 -29.09
N ARG A 173 3.42 -47.17 -30.01
CA ARG A 173 2.02 -46.80 -29.71
C ARG A 173 1.19 -47.91 -29.06
N HIS A 174 1.51 -49.17 -29.36
CA HIS A 174 0.83 -50.34 -28.79
C HIS A 174 1.37 -50.75 -27.42
N LYS A 175 2.59 -50.32 -27.05
CA LYS A 175 3.23 -50.66 -25.77
C LYS A 175 2.94 -49.64 -24.67
N ASN A 176 3.05 -48.34 -24.98
CA ASN A 176 2.72 -47.26 -24.05
C ASN A 176 2.15 -46.05 -24.80
N ARG A 177 0.83 -45.90 -24.75
CA ARG A 177 0.10 -44.85 -25.47
C ARG A 177 0.52 -43.44 -25.04
N LEU A 178 0.71 -43.20 -23.74
CA LEU A 178 1.03 -41.87 -23.23
C LEU A 178 2.44 -41.44 -23.63
N TYR A 179 3.42 -42.34 -23.49
CA TYR A 179 4.79 -42.09 -23.93
C TYR A 179 4.87 -41.86 -25.46
N SER A 180 4.17 -42.70 -26.24
CA SER A 180 4.07 -42.58 -27.69
C SER A 180 3.54 -41.21 -28.13
N LEU A 181 2.48 -40.71 -27.50
CA LEU A 181 1.89 -39.39 -27.84
C LEU A 181 2.80 -38.22 -27.49
N ILE A 182 3.54 -38.29 -26.38
CA ILE A 182 4.52 -37.26 -26.00
C ILE A 182 5.67 -37.22 -27.01
N VAL A 183 6.22 -38.39 -27.37
CA VAL A 183 7.32 -38.48 -28.33
C VAL A 183 6.88 -38.03 -29.72
N GLN A 184 5.71 -38.47 -30.20
CA GLN A 184 5.14 -38.04 -31.48
C GLN A 184 4.89 -36.52 -31.50
N GLY A 185 4.28 -35.96 -30.45
CA GLY A 185 4.06 -34.52 -30.34
C GLY A 185 5.37 -33.71 -30.29
N GLY A 186 6.33 -34.14 -29.47
CA GLY A 186 7.65 -33.50 -29.38
C GLY A 186 8.41 -33.51 -30.70
N SER A 187 8.34 -34.63 -31.43
CA SER A 187 8.97 -34.77 -32.75
C SER A 187 8.35 -33.89 -33.83
N LEU A 188 7.02 -33.77 -33.88
CA LEU A 188 6.33 -32.88 -34.81
C LEU A 188 6.64 -31.40 -34.52
N GLY A 189 6.68 -31.02 -33.24
CA GLY A 189 7.05 -29.66 -32.82
C GLY A 189 8.51 -29.31 -33.17
N ALA A 190 9.45 -30.24 -32.92
CA ALA A 190 10.85 -30.07 -33.29
C ALA A 190 11.02 -29.94 -34.82
N PHE A 191 10.25 -30.70 -35.60
CA PHE A 191 10.28 -30.60 -37.06
C PHE A 191 9.73 -29.25 -37.55
N TYR A 192 8.70 -28.73 -36.90
CA TYR A 192 8.15 -27.40 -37.16
C TYR A 192 9.17 -26.28 -36.95
N ILE A 193 9.88 -26.31 -35.82
CA ILE A 193 10.94 -25.35 -35.50
C ILE A 193 12.10 -25.47 -36.48
N THR A 194 12.43 -26.69 -36.92
CA THR A 194 13.51 -26.91 -37.91
C THR A 194 13.20 -26.24 -39.24
N ILE A 195 11.95 -26.31 -39.72
CA ILE A 195 11.54 -25.65 -40.98
C ILE A 195 11.53 -24.13 -40.82
N PHE A 196 11.05 -23.64 -39.67
CA PHE A 196 11.11 -22.22 -39.36
C PHE A 196 12.55 -21.70 -39.37
N ALA A 197 13.48 -22.40 -38.71
CA ALA A 197 14.89 -22.04 -38.69
C ALA A 197 15.50 -22.06 -40.10
N ALA A 198 15.20 -23.09 -40.91
CA ALA A 198 15.68 -23.20 -42.29
C ALA A 198 15.24 -22.03 -43.17
N TYR A 199 14.03 -21.49 -42.97
CA TYR A 199 13.55 -20.29 -43.68
C TYR A 199 14.06 -18.99 -43.05
N LYS A 200 13.72 -18.72 -41.79
CA LYS A 200 13.86 -17.39 -41.18
C LYS A 200 15.28 -17.09 -40.70
N LEU A 201 15.96 -18.10 -40.17
CA LEU A 201 17.31 -17.93 -39.59
C LEU A 201 18.41 -18.18 -40.62
N TYR A 202 18.23 -19.17 -41.51
CA TYR A 202 19.27 -19.59 -42.45
C TYR A 202 18.94 -19.34 -43.93
N GLN A 203 17.70 -18.92 -44.26
CA GLN A 203 17.27 -18.57 -45.63
C GLN A 203 17.49 -19.66 -46.70
N PHE A 204 17.59 -20.94 -46.29
CA PHE A 204 17.80 -22.07 -47.20
C PHE A 204 16.54 -22.52 -47.94
N LEU A 205 15.37 -22.15 -47.43
CA LEU A 205 14.08 -22.46 -48.06
C LEU A 205 13.41 -21.18 -48.56
N PRO A 206 12.80 -21.17 -49.75
CA PRO A 206 11.86 -20.11 -50.14
C PRO A 206 10.60 -20.13 -49.27
N LEU A 207 9.96 -18.96 -49.09
CA LEU A 207 8.74 -18.81 -48.26
C LEU A 207 7.63 -19.80 -48.64
N THR A 208 7.36 -19.95 -49.94
CA THR A 208 6.30 -20.83 -50.45
C THR A 208 6.56 -22.30 -50.10
N PHE A 209 7.81 -22.74 -50.17
CA PHE A 209 8.21 -24.10 -49.80
C PHE A 209 8.13 -24.32 -48.29
N ALA A 210 8.59 -23.36 -47.47
CA ALA A 210 8.51 -23.46 -46.01
C ALA A 210 7.06 -23.52 -45.52
N LEU A 211 6.18 -22.67 -46.09
CA LEU A 211 4.75 -22.65 -45.77
C LEU A 211 4.07 -23.95 -46.22
N ALA A 212 4.34 -24.42 -47.44
CA ALA A 212 3.80 -25.69 -47.93
C ALA A 212 4.19 -26.87 -47.02
N LEU A 213 5.46 -26.94 -46.60
CA LEU A 213 5.95 -28.02 -45.74
C LEU A 213 5.32 -27.97 -44.34
N MET A 214 5.14 -26.77 -43.76
CA MET A 214 4.41 -26.59 -42.50
C MET A 214 2.93 -27.00 -42.61
N VAL A 215 2.25 -26.69 -43.72
CA VAL A 215 0.86 -27.13 -43.97
C VAL A 215 0.79 -28.65 -44.10
N VAL A 216 1.72 -29.29 -44.82
CA VAL A 216 1.77 -30.75 -44.94
C VAL A 216 1.93 -31.41 -43.56
N ILE A 217 2.81 -30.88 -42.71
CA ILE A 217 3.00 -31.38 -41.35
C ILE A 217 1.76 -31.17 -40.49
N CYS A 218 1.10 -30.01 -40.63
CA CYS A 218 -0.15 -29.72 -39.94
C CYS A 218 -1.24 -30.75 -40.33
N LEU A 219 -1.44 -30.99 -41.63
CA LEU A 219 -2.40 -31.98 -42.14
C LEU A 219 -2.06 -33.40 -41.70
N ALA A 220 -0.77 -33.79 -41.75
CA ALA A 220 -0.32 -35.08 -41.25
C ALA A 220 -0.61 -35.23 -39.75
N SER A 221 -0.35 -34.19 -38.96
CA SER A 221 -0.60 -34.17 -37.52
C SER A 221 -2.10 -34.31 -37.20
N VAL A 222 -2.96 -33.59 -37.94
CA VAL A 222 -4.43 -33.73 -37.82
C VAL A 222 -4.88 -35.15 -38.20
N PHE A 223 -4.39 -35.68 -39.33
CA PHE A 223 -4.71 -37.03 -39.79
C PHE A 223 -4.36 -38.10 -38.73
N PHE A 224 -3.15 -38.04 -38.18
CA PHE A 224 -2.72 -38.96 -37.13
C PHE A 224 -3.46 -38.73 -35.81
N ALA A 225 -3.86 -37.49 -35.50
CA ALA A 225 -4.66 -37.20 -34.31
C ALA A 225 -6.07 -37.81 -34.39
N VAL A 226 -6.72 -37.73 -35.56
CA VAL A 226 -8.05 -38.33 -35.79
C VAL A 226 -7.97 -39.85 -35.75
N ILE A 227 -6.99 -40.47 -36.42
CA ILE A 227 -6.83 -41.94 -36.42
C ILE A 227 -6.52 -42.48 -35.02
N GLN A 228 -5.68 -41.80 -34.25
CA GLN A 228 -5.29 -42.25 -32.91
C GLN A 228 -6.23 -41.78 -31.81
N ASN A 229 -7.29 -41.03 -32.15
CA ASN A 229 -8.18 -40.33 -31.22
C ASN A 229 -7.36 -39.63 -30.11
N ALA A 230 -6.45 -38.76 -30.54
CA ALA A 230 -5.39 -38.18 -29.71
C ALA A 230 -5.45 -36.66 -29.70
N VAL A 231 -6.14 -36.10 -28.70
CA VAL A 231 -6.34 -34.64 -28.54
C VAL A 231 -5.01 -33.87 -28.50
N SER A 232 -3.96 -34.42 -27.87
CA SER A 232 -2.65 -33.76 -27.76
C SER A 232 -2.00 -33.48 -29.11
N LEU A 233 -2.12 -34.41 -30.08
CA LEU A 233 -1.58 -34.22 -31.43
C LEU A 233 -2.41 -33.21 -32.23
N ALA A 234 -3.73 -33.20 -32.06
CA ALA A 234 -4.60 -32.21 -32.72
C ALA A 234 -4.35 -30.79 -32.21
N VAL A 235 -4.15 -30.64 -30.90
CA VAL A 235 -3.81 -29.34 -30.29
C VAL A 235 -2.48 -28.82 -30.82
N LEU A 236 -1.46 -29.69 -30.90
CA LEU A 236 -0.17 -29.31 -31.48
C LEU A 236 -0.31 -28.90 -32.96
N ALA A 237 -1.10 -29.65 -33.74
CA ALA A 237 -1.34 -29.34 -35.14
C ALA A 237 -2.00 -27.96 -35.32
N VAL A 238 -3.00 -27.66 -34.50
CA VAL A 238 -3.70 -26.36 -34.53
C VAL A 238 -2.77 -25.23 -34.09
N ILE A 239 -2.00 -25.41 -33.01
CA ILE A 239 -1.01 -24.41 -32.55
C ILE A 239 0.01 -24.13 -33.67
N GLY A 240 0.56 -25.18 -34.29
CA GLY A 240 1.47 -25.05 -35.41
C GLY A 240 0.80 -24.32 -36.58
N GLY A 241 -0.38 -24.77 -37.00
CA GLY A 241 -1.15 -24.19 -38.10
C GLY A 241 -1.39 -22.69 -37.97
N TYR A 242 -1.78 -22.22 -36.77
CA TYR A 242 -1.94 -20.79 -36.48
C TYR A 242 -0.60 -20.04 -36.34
N ALA A 243 0.47 -20.70 -35.88
CA ALA A 243 1.78 -20.08 -35.77
C ALA A 243 2.47 -19.88 -37.14
N ALA A 244 2.16 -20.70 -38.16
CA ALA A 244 2.85 -20.69 -39.46
C ALA A 244 2.93 -19.29 -40.11
N PRO A 245 1.80 -18.59 -40.34
CA PRO A 245 1.84 -17.31 -41.06
C PRO A 245 2.53 -16.20 -40.27
N VAL A 246 2.42 -16.24 -38.93
CA VAL A 246 3.05 -15.27 -38.03
C VAL A 246 4.57 -15.47 -38.03
N LEU A 247 5.02 -16.72 -37.88
CA LEU A 247 6.44 -17.07 -37.88
C LEU A 247 7.09 -16.80 -39.24
N LEU A 248 6.41 -17.14 -40.34
CA LEU A 248 6.95 -16.97 -41.69
C LEU A 248 6.72 -15.57 -42.27
N SER A 249 6.12 -14.64 -41.51
CA SER A 249 5.74 -13.32 -42.00
C SER A 249 6.92 -12.56 -42.64
N THR A 250 6.65 -12.00 -43.82
CA THR A 250 7.55 -11.15 -44.60
C THR A 250 7.32 -9.65 -44.38
N GLY A 251 6.29 -9.28 -43.61
CA GLY A 251 5.89 -7.88 -43.42
C GLY A 251 5.15 -7.27 -44.62
N SER A 252 4.66 -8.08 -45.57
CA SER A 252 3.99 -7.61 -46.80
C SER A 252 2.64 -6.90 -46.58
N GLY A 253 2.10 -6.92 -45.36
CA GLY A 253 0.84 -6.25 -45.00
C GLY A 253 -0.44 -6.86 -45.61
N ASN A 254 -0.37 -8.01 -46.30
CA ASN A 254 -1.54 -8.64 -46.92
C ASN A 254 -2.44 -9.34 -45.89
N TYR A 255 -3.28 -8.54 -45.23
CA TYR A 255 -4.20 -8.99 -44.18
C TYR A 255 -5.33 -9.88 -44.71
N ILE A 256 -5.74 -9.73 -45.98
CA ILE A 256 -6.80 -10.54 -46.59
C ILE A 256 -6.35 -12.00 -46.66
N ALA A 257 -5.10 -12.24 -47.05
CA ALA A 257 -4.53 -13.59 -47.06
C ALA A 257 -4.45 -14.19 -45.65
N LEU A 258 -4.05 -13.40 -44.66
CA LEU A 258 -3.99 -13.82 -43.26
C LEU A 258 -5.38 -14.21 -42.72
N PHE A 259 -6.37 -13.33 -42.87
CA PHE A 259 -7.73 -13.56 -42.40
C PHE A 259 -8.40 -14.73 -43.12
N SER A 260 -8.17 -14.88 -44.43
CA SER A 260 -8.69 -16.00 -45.20
C SER A 260 -8.08 -17.33 -44.75
N TYR A 261 -6.77 -17.37 -44.49
CA TYR A 261 -6.09 -18.56 -43.96
C TYR A 261 -6.60 -18.93 -42.57
N TYR A 262 -6.79 -17.95 -41.69
CA TYR A 262 -7.30 -18.19 -40.33
C TYR A 262 -8.75 -18.65 -40.35
N LEU A 263 -9.57 -18.09 -41.25
CA LEU A 263 -10.94 -18.54 -41.48
C LEU A 263 -10.96 -19.99 -41.97
N MET A 264 -10.06 -20.36 -42.89
CA MET A 264 -9.91 -21.74 -43.36
C MET A 264 -9.56 -22.70 -42.21
N LEU A 265 -8.67 -22.30 -41.30
CA LEU A 265 -8.36 -23.08 -40.08
C LEU A 265 -9.57 -23.18 -39.15
N SER A 266 -10.29 -22.08 -38.89
CA SER A 266 -11.53 -22.08 -38.09
C SER A 266 -12.58 -23.05 -38.68
N VAL A 267 -12.76 -23.05 -40.00
CA VAL A 267 -13.66 -23.98 -40.70
C VAL A 267 -13.16 -25.43 -40.58
N SER A 268 -11.86 -25.66 -40.68
CA SER A 268 -11.28 -26.99 -40.52
C SER A 268 -11.55 -27.55 -39.12
N ILE A 269 -11.45 -26.71 -38.08
CA ILE A 269 -11.81 -27.08 -36.70
C ILE A 269 -13.31 -27.35 -36.58
N LEU A 270 -14.16 -26.54 -37.24
CA LEU A 270 -15.62 -26.75 -37.24
C LEU A 270 -15.99 -28.12 -37.85
N VAL A 271 -15.35 -28.50 -38.95
CA VAL A 271 -15.54 -29.80 -39.59
C VAL A 271 -15.09 -30.94 -38.67
N MET A 272 -13.91 -30.82 -38.04
CA MET A 272 -13.44 -31.83 -37.08
C MET A 272 -14.37 -31.97 -35.87
N ASN A 273 -14.92 -30.86 -35.39
CA ASN A 273 -15.83 -30.81 -34.26
C ASN A 273 -17.12 -31.61 -34.51
N TYR A 274 -17.55 -31.77 -35.77
CA TYR A 274 -18.69 -32.60 -36.14
C TYR A 274 -18.50 -34.09 -35.76
N TRP A 275 -17.29 -34.62 -35.90
CA TRP A 275 -17.00 -36.04 -35.63
C TRP A 275 -16.47 -36.31 -34.23
N GLN A 276 -15.60 -35.45 -33.69
CA GLN A 276 -14.84 -35.74 -32.46
C GLN A 276 -15.23 -34.88 -31.26
N GLY A 277 -15.85 -33.71 -31.46
CA GLY A 277 -16.34 -32.86 -30.37
C GLY A 277 -15.29 -32.39 -29.35
N TRP A 278 -14.01 -32.31 -29.68
CA TRP A 278 -12.95 -31.99 -28.70
C TRP A 278 -13.00 -30.51 -28.27
N ARG A 279 -13.51 -30.26 -27.06
CA ARG A 279 -13.61 -28.92 -26.45
C ARG A 279 -12.31 -28.10 -26.53
N VAL A 280 -11.18 -28.73 -26.22
CA VAL A 280 -9.87 -28.05 -26.19
C VAL A 280 -9.51 -27.47 -27.56
N LEU A 281 -9.90 -28.14 -28.65
CA LEU A 281 -9.60 -27.70 -30.01
C LEU A 281 -10.36 -26.41 -30.36
N ASN A 282 -11.64 -26.34 -29.98
CA ASN A 282 -12.47 -25.16 -30.20
C ASN A 282 -11.94 -23.95 -29.42
N ILE A 283 -11.50 -24.14 -28.17
CA ILE A 283 -10.89 -23.08 -27.35
C ILE A 283 -9.58 -22.61 -27.96
N VAL A 284 -8.69 -23.53 -28.34
CA VAL A 284 -7.39 -23.17 -28.93
C VAL A 284 -7.59 -22.40 -30.25
N GLY A 285 -8.45 -22.90 -31.15
CA GLY A 285 -8.76 -22.21 -32.40
C GLY A 285 -9.34 -20.82 -32.17
N PHE A 286 -10.33 -20.72 -31.29
CA PHE A 286 -10.94 -19.46 -30.88
C PHE A 286 -9.89 -18.46 -30.37
N THR A 287 -9.02 -18.89 -29.46
CA THR A 287 -7.97 -18.05 -28.88
C THR A 287 -7.05 -17.51 -29.96
N PHE A 288 -6.49 -18.37 -30.83
CA PHE A 288 -5.59 -17.89 -31.88
C PHE A 288 -6.26 -16.98 -32.89
N THR A 289 -7.49 -17.30 -33.32
CA THR A 289 -8.23 -16.48 -34.29
C THR A 289 -8.46 -15.06 -33.77
N PHE A 290 -8.96 -14.92 -32.54
CA PHE A 290 -9.26 -13.60 -31.98
C PHE A 290 -8.01 -12.87 -31.50
N VAL A 291 -7.03 -13.54 -30.90
CA VAL A 291 -5.76 -12.91 -30.49
C VAL A 291 -5.06 -12.29 -31.69
N VAL A 292 -4.97 -13.00 -32.81
CA VAL A 292 -4.34 -12.44 -34.02
C VAL A 292 -5.20 -11.34 -34.64
N GLY A 293 -6.52 -11.48 -34.63
CA GLY A 293 -7.43 -10.41 -35.05
C GLY A 293 -7.22 -9.11 -34.25
N VAL A 294 -7.05 -9.22 -32.93
CA VAL A 294 -6.77 -8.10 -32.03
C VAL A 294 -5.38 -7.53 -32.29
N LEU A 295 -4.33 -8.36 -32.27
CA LEU A 295 -2.94 -7.91 -32.47
C LEU A 295 -2.77 -7.19 -33.82
N TRP A 296 -3.35 -7.73 -34.88
CA TRP A 296 -3.33 -7.07 -36.18
C TRP A 296 -4.15 -5.78 -36.18
N GLY A 297 -5.36 -5.80 -35.60
CA GLY A 297 -6.29 -4.68 -35.61
C GLY A 297 -5.80 -3.46 -34.84
N VAL A 298 -5.12 -3.65 -33.70
CA VAL A 298 -4.60 -2.54 -32.87
C VAL A 298 -3.58 -1.69 -33.62
N GLU A 299 -2.68 -2.30 -34.38
CA GLU A 299 -1.59 -1.59 -35.05
C GLU A 299 -1.87 -1.23 -36.51
N ASN A 300 -2.75 -1.96 -37.20
CA ASN A 300 -2.86 -1.90 -38.67
C ASN A 300 -4.25 -1.54 -39.21
N TYR A 301 -5.28 -1.40 -38.37
CA TYR A 301 -6.63 -1.12 -38.85
C TYR A 301 -6.74 0.27 -39.49
N ARG A 302 -7.44 0.33 -40.63
CA ARG A 302 -7.81 1.56 -41.33
C ARG A 302 -9.30 1.52 -41.67
N PRO A 303 -10.00 2.68 -41.70
CA PRO A 303 -11.43 2.72 -42.05
C PRO A 303 -11.77 2.07 -43.40
N GLU A 304 -10.83 2.10 -44.36
CA GLU A 304 -10.97 1.45 -45.68
C GLU A 304 -11.14 -0.08 -45.59
N PHE A 305 -10.60 -0.71 -44.54
CA PHE A 305 -10.67 -2.17 -44.34
C PHE A 305 -11.94 -2.61 -43.61
N TYR A 306 -12.83 -1.67 -43.25
CA TYR A 306 -14.04 -1.91 -42.46
C TYR A 306 -14.83 -3.12 -42.96
N LEU A 307 -15.14 -3.19 -44.27
CA LEU A 307 -15.94 -4.28 -44.83
C LEU A 307 -15.28 -5.65 -44.65
N SER A 308 -13.96 -5.74 -44.88
CA SER A 308 -13.22 -6.99 -44.76
C SER A 308 -13.16 -7.47 -43.30
N CYS A 309 -12.91 -6.55 -42.37
CA CYS A 309 -12.92 -6.83 -40.93
C CYS A 309 -14.31 -7.22 -40.43
N GLN A 310 -15.36 -6.52 -40.89
CA GLN A 310 -16.74 -6.80 -40.55
C GLN A 310 -17.15 -8.21 -40.98
N ILE A 311 -16.81 -8.62 -42.21
CA ILE A 311 -17.05 -9.97 -42.72
C ILE A 311 -16.29 -11.01 -41.87
N PHE A 312 -15.02 -10.75 -41.55
CA PHE A 312 -14.21 -11.64 -40.72
C PHE A 312 -14.83 -11.85 -39.32
N ILE A 313 -15.29 -10.79 -38.66
CA ILE A 313 -15.94 -10.85 -37.34
C ILE A 313 -17.24 -11.64 -37.44
N ILE A 314 -18.11 -11.33 -38.40
CA ILE A 314 -19.40 -12.00 -38.58
C ILE A 314 -19.21 -13.49 -38.86
N LEU A 315 -18.32 -13.85 -39.79
CA LEU A 315 -18.09 -15.24 -40.15
C LEU A 315 -17.55 -16.05 -38.98
N ASN A 316 -16.58 -15.52 -38.22
CA ASN A 316 -16.07 -16.21 -37.04
C ASN A 316 -17.13 -16.29 -35.92
N LEU A 317 -17.94 -15.24 -35.73
CA LEU A 317 -19.06 -15.29 -34.78
C LEU A 317 -20.06 -16.41 -35.13
N VAL A 318 -20.39 -16.56 -36.42
CA VAL A 318 -21.24 -17.65 -36.91
C VAL A 318 -20.55 -19.01 -36.73
N ILE A 319 -19.28 -19.15 -37.11
CA ILE A 319 -18.53 -20.41 -36.97
C ILE A 319 -18.50 -20.88 -35.52
N TYR A 320 -18.06 -20.03 -34.59
CA TYR A 320 -17.98 -20.39 -33.16
C TYR A 320 -19.37 -20.55 -32.51
N GLY A 321 -20.38 -19.82 -32.98
CA GLY A 321 -21.77 -20.03 -32.61
C GLY A 321 -22.28 -21.42 -33.03
N LEU A 322 -21.97 -21.85 -34.25
CA LEU A 322 -22.28 -23.19 -34.76
C LEU A 322 -21.49 -24.28 -34.03
N MET A 323 -20.21 -24.05 -33.72
CA MET A 323 -19.41 -24.99 -32.91
C MET A 323 -20.04 -25.22 -31.54
N THR A 324 -20.51 -24.16 -30.86
CA THR A 324 -21.21 -24.27 -29.56
C THR A 324 -22.48 -25.11 -29.68
N GLN A 325 -23.25 -24.92 -30.74
CA GLN A 325 -24.45 -25.71 -30.99
C GLN A 325 -24.14 -27.18 -31.31
N GLN A 326 -23.11 -27.44 -32.14
CA GLN A 326 -22.69 -28.80 -32.50
C GLN A 326 -22.12 -29.56 -31.29
N TYR A 327 -21.29 -28.89 -30.48
CA TYR A 327 -20.75 -29.45 -29.25
C TYR A 327 -21.88 -29.81 -28.27
N ALA A 328 -22.86 -28.91 -28.10
CA ALA A 328 -24.05 -29.19 -27.30
C ALA A 328 -24.85 -30.39 -27.82
N ARG A 329 -24.96 -30.58 -29.15
CA ARG A 329 -25.66 -31.72 -29.76
C ARG A 329 -24.92 -33.04 -29.63
N HIS A 330 -23.60 -33.06 -29.85
CA HIS A 330 -22.79 -34.27 -29.81
C HIS A 330 -22.83 -34.92 -28.41
N HIS A 331 -22.75 -34.11 -27.36
CA HIS A 331 -22.83 -34.61 -25.98
C HIS A 331 -24.23 -35.10 -25.57
N ILE A 332 -25.31 -34.64 -26.23
CA ILE A 332 -26.67 -35.16 -26.01
C ILE A 332 -26.83 -36.60 -26.54
N LEU A 333 -26.17 -36.94 -27.65
CA LEU A 333 -26.32 -38.24 -28.31
C LEU A 333 -25.45 -39.36 -27.71
N THR A 334 -24.34 -38.99 -27.06
CA THR A 334 -23.29 -39.95 -26.68
C THR A 334 -23.33 -40.37 -25.20
N ASP A 335 -23.87 -39.52 -24.32
CA ASP A 335 -23.89 -39.78 -22.88
C ASP A 335 -25.29 -40.26 -22.45
N ASN A 336 -25.44 -41.57 -22.28
CA ASN A 336 -26.70 -42.23 -21.89
C ASN A 336 -27.25 -41.68 -20.55
N GLY A 337 -28.09 -40.65 -20.63
CA GLY A 337 -29.00 -40.25 -19.56
C GLY A 337 -28.40 -39.53 -18.35
N ARG A 338 -27.10 -39.20 -18.33
CA ARG A 338 -26.57 -38.27 -17.31
C ARG A 338 -26.92 -36.83 -17.68
N LYS A 339 -28.05 -36.40 -17.12
CA LYS A 339 -28.57 -35.03 -17.09
C LYS A 339 -27.45 -34.01 -16.79
N GLN A 340 -26.90 -33.40 -17.83
CA GLN A 340 -26.63 -31.96 -17.89
C GLN A 340 -26.14 -31.62 -19.31
N LEU A 341 -26.97 -30.91 -20.09
CA LEU A 341 -26.48 -30.02 -21.13
C LEU A 341 -25.47 -29.08 -20.47
N MET A 342 -24.20 -29.46 -20.50
CA MET A 342 -23.10 -28.60 -20.10
C MET A 342 -22.79 -27.77 -21.34
N VAL A 343 -23.60 -26.72 -21.56
CA VAL A 343 -23.28 -25.70 -22.56
C VAL A 343 -21.90 -25.18 -22.19
N ASP A 344 -20.95 -25.23 -23.11
CA ASP A 344 -19.61 -24.69 -22.84
C ASP A 344 -19.73 -23.17 -22.66
N SER A 345 -19.76 -22.72 -21.41
CA SER A 345 -19.90 -21.30 -21.07
C SER A 345 -18.81 -20.47 -21.74
N VAL A 346 -17.60 -21.02 -21.92
CA VAL A 346 -16.52 -20.28 -22.59
C VAL A 346 -16.88 -20.03 -24.04
N LEU A 347 -17.33 -21.04 -24.77
CA LEU A 347 -17.64 -20.91 -26.19
C LEU A 347 -18.98 -20.19 -26.45
N LEU A 348 -19.90 -20.21 -25.48
CA LEU A 348 -21.15 -19.44 -25.56
C LEU A 348 -20.92 -17.94 -25.35
N PHE A 349 -20.10 -17.54 -24.37
CA PHE A 349 -19.95 -16.14 -23.97
C PHE A 349 -18.74 -15.44 -24.59
N ALA A 350 -17.60 -16.13 -24.74
CA ALA A 350 -16.36 -15.48 -25.17
C ALA A 350 -16.39 -14.98 -26.64
N PRO A 351 -16.89 -15.74 -27.63
CA PRO A 351 -16.99 -15.25 -29.01
C PRO A 351 -17.87 -14.01 -29.18
N PRO A 352 -19.10 -13.92 -28.64
CA PRO A 352 -19.88 -12.69 -28.69
C PRO A 352 -19.16 -11.49 -28.08
N VAL A 353 -18.52 -11.68 -26.92
CA VAL A 353 -17.83 -10.60 -26.22
C VAL A 353 -16.63 -10.10 -27.02
N LEU A 354 -15.75 -10.98 -27.49
CA LEU A 354 -14.60 -10.57 -28.30
C LEU A 354 -15.00 -10.02 -29.67
N ALA A 355 -16.02 -10.59 -30.30
CA ALA A 355 -16.57 -10.06 -31.55
C ALA A 355 -17.14 -8.65 -31.35
N PHE A 356 -17.85 -8.41 -30.25
CA PHE A 356 -18.32 -7.07 -29.91
C PHE A 356 -17.17 -6.13 -29.57
N SER A 357 -16.11 -6.57 -28.87
CA SER A 357 -14.93 -5.75 -28.61
C SER A 357 -14.24 -5.29 -29.90
N LEU A 358 -14.09 -6.18 -30.88
CA LEU A 358 -13.59 -5.81 -32.20
C LEU A 358 -14.56 -4.91 -32.95
N GLN A 359 -15.87 -5.19 -32.87
CA GLN A 359 -16.93 -4.36 -33.46
C GLN A 359 -16.91 -2.95 -32.89
N TYR A 360 -16.73 -2.81 -31.57
CA TYR A 360 -16.64 -1.55 -30.87
C TYR A 360 -15.47 -0.73 -31.42
N ALA A 361 -14.27 -1.31 -31.51
CA ALA A 361 -13.08 -0.63 -32.03
C ALA A 361 -13.26 -0.13 -33.46
N ILE A 362 -13.94 -0.88 -34.34
CA ILE A 362 -14.16 -0.45 -35.73
C ILE A 362 -15.34 0.52 -35.89
N THR A 363 -16.22 0.63 -34.90
CA THR A 363 -17.42 1.49 -34.95
C THR A 363 -17.38 2.72 -34.03
N GLU A 364 -16.37 2.83 -33.16
CA GLU A 364 -16.11 3.99 -32.30
C GLU A 364 -16.12 5.34 -33.05
N PRO A 365 -15.58 5.46 -34.28
CA PRO A 365 -15.58 6.74 -35.00
C PRO A 365 -16.98 7.23 -35.41
N PHE A 366 -18.00 6.37 -35.42
CA PHE A 366 -19.35 6.75 -35.80
C PHE A 366 -20.13 7.18 -34.55
N TYR A 367 -20.76 8.37 -34.59
CA TYR A 367 -21.48 9.00 -33.46
C TYR A 367 -22.38 8.08 -32.62
N LEU A 368 -23.05 7.10 -33.25
CA LEU A 368 -23.86 6.07 -32.58
C LEU A 368 -23.48 4.64 -32.97
N GLY A 369 -22.34 4.44 -33.64
CA GLY A 369 -21.95 3.15 -34.21
C GLY A 369 -21.84 2.03 -33.17
N THR A 370 -21.25 2.34 -32.02
CA THR A 370 -21.04 1.41 -30.90
C THR A 370 -22.36 1.07 -30.21
N ALA A 371 -23.22 2.07 -29.94
CA ALA A 371 -24.53 1.88 -29.35
C ALA A 371 -25.46 1.05 -30.24
N ILE A 372 -25.51 1.37 -31.54
CA ILE A 372 -26.29 0.63 -32.54
C ILE A 372 -25.75 -0.80 -32.68
N SER A 373 -24.42 -0.99 -32.69
CA SER A 373 -23.81 -2.33 -32.72
C SER A 373 -24.17 -3.15 -31.49
N SER A 374 -24.13 -2.54 -30.30
CA SER A 374 -24.52 -3.21 -29.04
C SER A 374 -25.99 -3.60 -29.08
N LEU A 375 -26.87 -2.70 -29.51
CA LEU A 375 -28.27 -3.00 -29.68
C LEU A 375 -28.51 -4.11 -30.72
N ALA A 376 -27.78 -4.10 -31.85
CA ALA A 376 -27.87 -5.13 -32.88
C ALA A 376 -27.44 -6.51 -32.37
N PHE A 377 -26.35 -6.61 -31.61
CA PHE A 377 -25.95 -7.84 -30.92
C PHE A 377 -27.04 -8.28 -29.93
N GLY A 378 -27.58 -7.35 -29.14
CA GLY A 378 -28.65 -7.62 -28.18
C GLY A 378 -29.91 -8.18 -28.84
N LEU A 379 -30.32 -7.61 -29.98
CA LEU A 379 -31.46 -8.07 -30.77
C LEU A 379 -31.18 -9.40 -31.47
N LEU A 380 -29.97 -9.63 -31.97
CA LEU A 380 -29.56 -10.90 -32.57
C LEU A 380 -29.67 -12.05 -31.56
N TYR A 381 -29.13 -11.86 -30.35
CA TYR A 381 -29.22 -12.87 -29.29
C TYR A 381 -30.65 -13.02 -28.74
N LEU A 382 -31.46 -11.95 -28.76
CA LEU A 382 -32.89 -12.07 -28.47
C LEU A 382 -33.60 -12.94 -29.50
N LEU A 383 -33.31 -12.73 -30.79
CA LEU A 383 -33.84 -13.55 -31.87
C LEU A 383 -33.42 -15.02 -31.71
N LEU A 384 -32.14 -15.28 -31.41
CA LEU A 384 -31.64 -16.64 -31.14
C LEU A 384 -32.31 -17.28 -29.93
N THR A 385 -32.61 -16.50 -28.88
CA THR A 385 -33.39 -16.95 -27.71
C THR A 385 -34.77 -17.43 -28.14
N VAL A 386 -35.50 -16.61 -28.91
CA VAL A 386 -36.85 -16.91 -29.40
C VAL A 386 -36.84 -18.12 -30.33
N VAL A 387 -35.91 -18.18 -31.28
CA VAL A 387 -35.78 -19.29 -32.24
C VAL A 387 -35.45 -20.61 -31.53
N SER A 388 -34.53 -20.58 -30.56
CA SER A 388 -34.15 -21.76 -29.78
C SER A 388 -35.34 -22.31 -28.97
N LEU A 389 -36.08 -21.44 -28.28
CA LEU A 389 -37.28 -21.82 -27.51
C LEU A 389 -38.41 -22.37 -28.39
N ARG A 390 -38.60 -21.80 -29.60
CA ARG A 390 -39.63 -22.28 -30.54
C ARG A 390 -39.28 -23.63 -31.15
N ARG A 391 -38.00 -23.88 -31.47
CA ARG A 391 -37.58 -25.07 -32.21
C ARG A 391 -37.22 -26.27 -31.32
N PHE A 392 -36.75 -26.04 -30.09
CA PHE A 392 -36.30 -27.10 -29.17
C PHE A 392 -36.84 -26.87 -27.75
N ARG A 393 -38.14 -27.13 -27.53
CA ARG A 393 -38.86 -26.77 -26.29
C ARG A 393 -38.31 -27.40 -25.00
N ALA A 394 -37.82 -28.64 -25.03
CA ALA A 394 -37.28 -29.33 -23.85
C ALA A 394 -35.75 -29.17 -23.75
N ASP A 395 -35.02 -29.38 -24.85
CA ASP A 395 -33.56 -29.42 -24.87
C ASP A 395 -32.90 -28.03 -25.01
N GLY A 396 -33.62 -27.05 -25.57
CA GLY A 396 -33.10 -25.72 -25.88
C GLY A 396 -33.18 -24.69 -24.76
N GLN A 397 -33.83 -25.02 -23.62
CA GLN A 397 -34.12 -24.04 -22.56
C GLN A 397 -32.85 -23.44 -21.92
N ARG A 398 -31.81 -24.25 -21.71
CA ARG A 398 -30.56 -23.76 -21.10
C ARG A 398 -29.74 -22.90 -22.05
N LEU A 399 -29.71 -23.27 -23.33
CA LEU A 399 -29.04 -22.50 -24.38
C LEU A 399 -29.75 -21.16 -24.61
N SER A 400 -31.10 -21.16 -24.61
CA SER A 400 -31.88 -19.92 -24.72
C SER A 400 -31.71 -19.00 -23.52
N LEU A 401 -31.54 -19.53 -22.30
CA LEU A 401 -31.20 -18.69 -21.14
C LEU A 401 -29.84 -18.00 -21.32
N GLY A 402 -28.86 -18.71 -21.89
CA GLY A 402 -27.56 -18.13 -22.26
C GLY A 402 -27.67 -16.99 -23.27
N PHE A 403 -28.44 -17.19 -24.34
CA PHE A 403 -28.72 -16.14 -25.32
C PHE A 403 -29.51 -14.97 -24.73
N LEU A 404 -30.46 -15.22 -23.82
CA LEU A 404 -31.21 -14.16 -23.16
C LEU A 404 -30.30 -13.29 -22.29
N LEU A 405 -29.35 -13.90 -21.57
CA LEU A 405 -28.36 -13.18 -20.77
C LEU A 405 -27.47 -12.29 -21.64
N LEU A 406 -26.99 -12.80 -22.78
CA LEU A 406 -26.24 -12.00 -23.77
C LEU A 406 -27.08 -10.84 -24.31
N SER A 407 -28.36 -11.09 -24.59
CA SER A 407 -29.29 -10.07 -25.08
C SER A 407 -29.47 -8.92 -24.09
N ILE A 408 -29.80 -9.23 -22.82
CA ILE A 408 -29.97 -8.22 -21.77
C ILE A 408 -28.68 -7.43 -21.56
N GLY A 409 -27.53 -8.12 -21.53
CA GLY A 409 -26.23 -7.47 -21.38
C GLY A 409 -25.93 -6.46 -22.49
N PHE A 410 -26.08 -6.86 -23.76
CA PHE A 410 -25.82 -5.97 -24.89
C PHE A 410 -26.85 -4.84 -25.04
N ILE A 411 -28.11 -5.04 -24.66
CA ILE A 411 -29.11 -3.96 -24.64
C ILE A 411 -28.77 -2.93 -23.55
N SER A 412 -28.41 -3.39 -22.34
CA SER A 412 -28.03 -2.48 -21.25
C SER A 412 -26.75 -1.70 -21.58
N LEU A 413 -25.79 -2.33 -22.28
CA LEU A 413 -24.58 -1.67 -22.80
C LEU A 413 -24.86 -0.62 -23.88
N ALA A 414 -26.02 -0.61 -24.54
CA ALA A 414 -26.34 0.42 -25.52
C ALA A 414 -26.55 1.81 -24.88
N VAL A 415 -27.02 1.85 -23.62
CA VAL A 415 -27.28 3.10 -22.87
C VAL A 415 -26.00 3.92 -22.61
N PRO A 416 -24.94 3.39 -21.96
CA PRO A 416 -23.69 4.14 -21.74
C PRO A 416 -23.00 4.54 -23.05
N MET A 417 -23.24 3.80 -24.13
CA MET A 417 -22.65 4.07 -25.44
C MET A 417 -23.41 5.15 -26.22
N ALA A 418 -24.63 5.51 -25.80
CA ALA A 418 -25.47 6.51 -26.45
C ALA A 418 -25.63 7.81 -25.63
N LEU A 419 -25.53 7.73 -24.30
CA LEU A 419 -25.79 8.84 -23.39
C LEU A 419 -24.54 9.28 -22.64
N SER A 420 -24.56 10.51 -22.12
CA SER A 420 -23.46 11.00 -21.29
C SER A 420 -23.34 10.22 -19.97
N PRO A 421 -22.15 10.20 -19.32
CA PRO A 421 -21.95 9.49 -18.07
C PRO A 421 -22.91 9.89 -16.94
N GLN A 422 -23.33 11.16 -16.94
CA GLN A 422 -24.31 11.71 -16.00
C GLN A 422 -25.69 11.04 -16.13
N TRP A 423 -26.23 10.99 -17.35
CA TRP A 423 -27.52 10.36 -17.64
C TRP A 423 -27.47 8.85 -17.50
N THR A 424 -26.34 8.24 -17.85
CA THR A 424 -26.06 6.81 -17.66
C THR A 424 -26.11 6.43 -16.18
N SER A 425 -25.52 7.24 -15.29
CA SER A 425 -25.59 7.05 -13.84
C SER A 425 -27.04 6.97 -13.35
N MET A 426 -27.89 7.90 -13.78
CA MET A 426 -29.30 7.93 -13.40
C MET A 426 -30.04 6.70 -13.94
N ALA A 427 -29.86 6.38 -15.22
CA ALA A 427 -30.54 5.25 -15.88
C ALA A 427 -30.22 3.92 -15.17
N TRP A 428 -28.94 3.63 -14.92
CA TRP A 428 -28.52 2.41 -14.23
C TRP A 428 -28.93 2.37 -12.76
N THR A 429 -28.91 3.50 -12.06
CA THR A 429 -29.42 3.55 -10.68
C THR A 429 -30.91 3.28 -10.62
N ILE A 430 -31.72 3.86 -11.52
CA ILE A 430 -33.18 3.62 -11.58
C ILE A 430 -33.46 2.17 -11.97
N GLU A 431 -32.83 1.66 -13.02
CA GLU A 431 -32.98 0.29 -13.50
C GLU A 431 -32.56 -0.70 -12.40
N GLY A 432 -31.41 -0.47 -11.76
CA GLY A 432 -30.91 -1.25 -10.65
C GLY A 432 -31.85 -1.26 -9.45
N LEU A 433 -32.42 -0.11 -9.07
CA LEU A 433 -33.40 -0.01 -7.99
C LEU A 433 -34.71 -0.74 -8.32
N ALA A 434 -35.22 -0.61 -9.54
CA ALA A 434 -36.43 -1.29 -9.98
C ALA A 434 -36.24 -2.81 -9.98
N ILE A 435 -35.12 -3.31 -10.50
CA ILE A 435 -34.77 -4.74 -10.48
C ILE A 435 -34.55 -5.20 -9.03
N LEU A 436 -33.92 -4.39 -8.18
CA LEU A 436 -33.67 -4.75 -6.78
C LEU A 436 -34.98 -4.84 -5.98
N TRP A 437 -35.90 -3.90 -6.20
CA TRP A 437 -37.25 -3.93 -5.65
C TRP A 437 -37.99 -5.20 -6.09
N PHE A 438 -37.99 -5.50 -7.39
CA PHE A 438 -38.60 -6.72 -7.92
C PHE A 438 -37.96 -7.99 -7.36
N ALA A 439 -36.62 -8.04 -7.26
CA ALA A 439 -35.89 -9.15 -6.68
C ALA A 439 -36.24 -9.37 -5.21
N CYS A 440 -36.43 -8.29 -4.45
CA CYS A 440 -36.89 -8.31 -3.06
C CYS A 440 -38.29 -8.94 -2.95
N LEU A 441 -39.22 -8.56 -3.83
CA LEU A 441 -40.58 -9.13 -3.86
C LEU A 441 -40.58 -10.61 -4.24
N GLN A 442 -39.79 -11.01 -5.25
CA GLN A 442 -39.75 -12.38 -5.76
C GLN A 442 -38.83 -13.33 -4.99
N LYS A 443 -38.14 -12.83 -3.95
CA LYS A 443 -37.14 -13.58 -3.17
C LYS A 443 -35.99 -14.16 -4.01
N GLN A 444 -35.68 -13.53 -5.16
CA GLN A 444 -34.67 -14.00 -6.12
C GLN A 444 -33.29 -13.40 -5.82
N ARG A 445 -32.44 -14.17 -5.12
CA ARG A 445 -31.12 -13.69 -4.64
C ARG A 445 -30.16 -13.29 -5.76
N ILE A 446 -30.08 -14.07 -6.83
CA ILE A 446 -29.14 -13.82 -7.93
C ILE A 446 -29.47 -12.49 -8.62
N VAL A 447 -30.77 -12.24 -8.85
CA VAL A 447 -31.27 -11.01 -9.45
C VAL A 447 -31.01 -9.81 -8.54
N GLY A 448 -31.11 -9.98 -7.22
CA GLY A 448 -30.75 -8.93 -6.27
C GLY A 448 -29.26 -8.54 -6.34
N TRP A 449 -28.35 -9.50 -6.58
CA TRP A 449 -26.91 -9.21 -6.70
C TRP A 449 -26.63 -8.40 -7.96
N SER A 450 -27.19 -8.81 -9.10
CA SER A 450 -27.04 -8.04 -10.35
C SER A 450 -27.62 -6.64 -10.23
N ALA A 451 -28.77 -6.50 -9.58
CA ALA A 451 -29.42 -5.21 -9.37
C ALA A 451 -28.58 -4.26 -8.49
N THR A 452 -27.99 -4.79 -7.42
CA THR A 452 -27.08 -4.01 -6.57
C THR A 452 -25.81 -3.62 -7.32
N GLY A 453 -25.28 -4.53 -8.14
CA GLY A 453 -24.16 -4.23 -9.04
C GLY A 453 -24.48 -3.11 -10.02
N LEU A 454 -25.70 -3.07 -10.57
CA LEU A 454 -26.13 -2.03 -11.49
C LEU A 454 -26.24 -0.64 -10.82
N VAL A 455 -26.74 -0.58 -9.58
CA VAL A 455 -26.73 0.67 -8.79
C VAL A 455 -25.28 1.15 -8.54
N LEU A 456 -24.35 0.23 -8.27
CA LEU A 456 -22.94 0.57 -8.08
C LEU A 456 -22.26 0.99 -9.39
N LEU A 457 -22.64 0.43 -10.54
CA LEU A 457 -22.20 0.91 -11.85
C LEU A 457 -22.73 2.32 -12.13
N GLY A 458 -23.96 2.63 -11.70
CA GLY A 458 -24.48 4.00 -11.73
C GLY A 458 -23.56 4.95 -10.94
N PHE A 459 -23.22 4.59 -9.70
CA PHE A 459 -22.27 5.37 -8.89
C PHE A 459 -20.88 5.51 -9.55
N ALA A 460 -20.35 4.45 -10.15
CA ALA A 460 -19.08 4.51 -10.87
C ALA A 460 -19.15 5.42 -12.12
N SER A 461 -20.29 5.44 -12.82
CA SER A 461 -20.53 6.35 -13.95
C SER A 461 -20.55 7.81 -13.51
N LEU A 462 -21.10 8.11 -12.34
CA LEU A 462 -21.03 9.45 -11.73
C LEU A 462 -19.57 9.80 -11.39
N LEU A 463 -18.81 8.88 -10.78
CA LEU A 463 -17.38 9.09 -10.49
C LEU A 463 -16.52 9.28 -11.75
N TYR A 464 -16.91 8.69 -12.88
CA TYR A 464 -16.24 8.94 -14.14
C TYR A 464 -16.55 10.34 -14.70
N SER A 465 -17.73 10.88 -14.41
CA SER A 465 -18.14 12.22 -14.85
C SER A 465 -17.55 13.36 -14.00
N MET A 466 -16.57 13.07 -13.15
CA MET A 466 -16.00 14.00 -12.19
C MET A 466 -14.98 14.90 -12.88
N ASP A 467 -15.41 16.08 -13.31
CA ASP A 467 -14.49 17.18 -13.59
C ASP A 467 -14.25 17.97 -12.31
N PHE A 468 -13.12 17.71 -11.64
CA PHE A 468 -12.73 18.40 -10.39
C PHE A 468 -12.64 19.93 -10.53
N ILE A 469 -12.59 20.44 -11.75
CA ILE A 469 -12.32 21.86 -12.08
C ILE A 469 -13.62 22.63 -12.37
N TYR A 470 -14.68 21.99 -12.89
CA TYR A 470 -15.91 22.66 -13.30
C TYR A 470 -17.16 21.97 -12.76
N TRP A 471 -17.69 22.51 -11.67
CA TRP A 471 -18.97 22.08 -11.10
C TRP A 471 -20.12 22.76 -11.84
N SER A 472 -20.98 21.98 -12.49
CA SER A 472 -22.24 22.48 -13.07
C SER A 472 -23.40 22.27 -12.09
N GLU A 473 -24.45 23.09 -12.19
CA GLU A 473 -25.68 22.87 -11.41
C GLU A 473 -26.26 21.46 -11.63
N GLN A 474 -26.19 20.94 -12.87
CA GLN A 474 -26.65 19.59 -13.20
C GLN A 474 -25.88 18.52 -12.43
N THR A 475 -24.56 18.62 -12.37
CA THR A 475 -23.73 17.68 -11.61
C THR A 475 -24.07 17.70 -10.13
N THR A 476 -24.28 18.88 -9.52
CA THR A 476 -24.62 19.02 -8.09
C THR A 476 -25.88 18.25 -7.70
N TRP A 477 -26.94 18.34 -8.51
CA TRP A 477 -28.19 17.62 -8.24
C TRP A 477 -28.06 16.10 -8.42
N MET A 478 -27.18 15.65 -9.31
CA MET A 478 -26.94 14.23 -9.55
C MET A 478 -26.27 13.52 -8.37
N TYR A 479 -25.42 14.21 -7.62
CA TYR A 479 -24.86 13.67 -6.37
C TYR A 479 -25.94 13.37 -5.33
N ILE A 480 -26.89 14.30 -5.15
CA ILE A 480 -28.01 14.11 -4.23
C ILE A 480 -28.89 12.95 -4.71
N PHE A 481 -29.15 12.88 -6.02
CA PHE A 481 -29.91 11.78 -6.61
C PHE A 481 -29.23 10.42 -6.35
N GLN A 482 -27.92 10.34 -6.61
CA GLN A 482 -27.16 9.11 -6.41
C GLN A 482 -27.05 8.72 -4.94
N TRP A 483 -26.87 9.69 -4.04
CA TRP A 483 -26.94 9.49 -2.60
C TRP A 483 -28.28 8.87 -2.19
N GLY A 484 -29.39 9.44 -2.67
CA GLY A 484 -30.74 8.92 -2.43
C GLY A 484 -30.90 7.50 -2.95
N GLY A 485 -30.45 7.23 -4.18
CA GLY A 485 -30.51 5.89 -4.77
C GLY A 485 -29.73 4.84 -3.99
N LEU A 486 -28.52 5.16 -3.55
CA LEU A 486 -27.69 4.27 -2.74
C LEU A 486 -28.30 4.01 -1.35
N LEU A 487 -28.88 5.04 -0.71
CA LEU A 487 -29.60 4.87 0.55
C LEU A 487 -30.85 4.01 0.40
N VAL A 488 -31.64 4.19 -0.67
CA VAL A 488 -32.81 3.35 -0.95
C VAL A 488 -32.38 1.91 -1.16
N ALA A 489 -31.35 1.66 -1.97
CA ALA A 489 -30.80 0.31 -2.15
C ALA A 489 -30.35 -0.31 -0.82
N GLY A 490 -29.63 0.46 0.02
CA GLY A 490 -29.21 0.05 1.36
C GLY A 490 -30.39 -0.27 2.29
N ALA A 491 -31.46 0.51 2.22
CA ALA A 491 -32.68 0.31 3.01
C ALA A 491 -33.45 -0.95 2.57
N LEU A 492 -33.54 -1.20 1.26
CA LEU A 492 -34.16 -2.43 0.72
C LEU A 492 -33.42 -3.68 1.22
N HIS A 493 -32.09 -3.67 1.18
CA HIS A 493 -31.27 -4.76 1.72
C HIS A 493 -31.44 -4.92 3.23
N HIS A 494 -31.59 -3.83 3.99
CA HIS A 494 -31.82 -3.92 5.44
C HIS A 494 -33.19 -4.52 5.79
N HIS A 495 -34.23 -4.05 5.09
CA HIS A 495 -35.62 -4.40 5.39
C HIS A 495 -36.02 -5.80 4.89
N PHE A 496 -35.82 -6.08 3.59
CA PHE A 496 -36.30 -7.33 2.97
C PHE A 496 -35.40 -8.54 3.25
N ARG A 497 -34.14 -8.32 3.65
CA ARG A 497 -33.17 -9.37 4.02
C ARG A 497 -33.09 -10.51 3.00
N LEU A 498 -33.11 -10.15 1.71
CA LEU A 498 -33.15 -11.08 0.58
C LEU A 498 -32.00 -12.10 0.61
N MET A 499 -30.81 -11.65 1.03
CA MET A 499 -29.55 -12.38 0.91
C MET A 499 -28.94 -12.77 2.26
N PRO A 500 -28.16 -13.87 2.32
CA PRO A 500 -27.25 -14.07 3.44
C PRO A 500 -26.28 -12.88 3.49
N ARG A 501 -26.14 -12.26 4.67
CA ARG A 501 -25.38 -11.01 4.88
C ARG A 501 -26.00 -9.75 4.25
N SER A 502 -27.31 -9.70 4.00
CA SER A 502 -28.02 -8.47 3.57
C SER A 502 -27.67 -7.23 4.41
N LYS A 503 -27.46 -7.43 5.73
CA LYS A 503 -27.02 -6.37 6.63
C LYS A 503 -25.63 -5.81 6.29
N LEU A 504 -24.70 -6.66 5.86
CA LEU A 504 -23.36 -6.27 5.42
C LEU A 504 -23.44 -5.47 4.12
N ILE A 505 -24.24 -5.93 3.15
CA ILE A 505 -24.42 -5.24 1.87
C ILE A 505 -25.02 -3.84 2.09
N SER A 506 -26.05 -3.75 2.94
CA SER A 506 -26.63 -2.47 3.36
C SER A 506 -25.57 -1.54 3.97
N GLY A 507 -24.65 -2.07 4.81
CA GLY A 507 -23.54 -1.29 5.37
C GLY A 507 -22.50 -0.88 4.33
N LEU A 508 -22.18 -1.74 3.36
CA LEU A 508 -21.24 -1.42 2.28
C LEU A 508 -21.77 -0.34 1.35
N LEU A 509 -23.08 -0.32 1.07
CA LEU A 509 -23.72 0.72 0.25
C LEU A 509 -23.75 2.11 0.90
N ILE A 510 -23.57 2.19 2.22
CA ILE A 510 -23.44 3.48 2.92
C ILE A 510 -22.14 4.19 2.54
N ILE A 511 -21.06 3.46 2.26
CA ILE A 511 -19.77 4.06 1.91
C ILE A 511 -19.88 4.95 0.66
N PRO A 512 -20.33 4.46 -0.52
CA PRO A 512 -20.50 5.32 -1.69
C PRO A 512 -21.57 6.39 -1.49
N ALA A 513 -22.61 6.13 -0.68
CA ALA A 513 -23.59 7.16 -0.32
C ALA A 513 -22.91 8.31 0.44
N MET A 514 -22.05 8.02 1.41
CA MET A 514 -21.30 9.04 2.16
C MET A 514 -20.33 9.80 1.27
N ILE A 515 -19.67 9.13 0.33
CA ILE A 515 -18.84 9.82 -0.67
C ILE A 515 -19.68 10.85 -1.43
N THR A 516 -20.83 10.44 -1.99
CA THR A 516 -21.69 11.37 -2.73
C THR A 516 -22.22 12.53 -1.88
N TRP A 517 -22.52 12.28 -0.60
CA TRP A 517 -23.02 13.30 0.32
C TRP A 517 -21.93 14.31 0.72
N LEU A 518 -20.73 13.81 1.06
CA LEU A 518 -19.60 14.65 1.46
C LEU A 518 -19.09 15.48 0.28
N SER A 519 -19.02 14.91 -0.93
CA SER A 519 -18.73 15.67 -2.15
C SER A 519 -19.75 16.78 -2.35
N TRP A 520 -21.05 16.49 -2.19
CA TRP A 520 -22.09 17.50 -2.30
C TRP A 520 -21.97 18.60 -1.25
N LEU A 521 -21.73 18.25 0.02
CA LEU A 521 -21.51 19.23 1.10
C LEU A 521 -20.30 20.13 0.83
N TRP A 522 -19.23 19.59 0.23
CA TRP A 522 -18.05 20.36 -0.11
C TRP A 522 -18.28 21.36 -1.25
N ILE A 523 -19.15 21.01 -2.20
CA ILE A 523 -19.51 21.87 -3.35
C ILE A 523 -20.48 22.98 -2.93
N LEU A 524 -21.34 22.71 -1.95
CA LEU A 524 -22.44 23.60 -1.57
C LEU A 524 -22.02 25.05 -1.24
N PRO A 525 -20.92 25.33 -0.50
CA PRO A 525 -20.50 26.69 -0.18
C PRO A 525 -20.23 27.55 -1.42
N TRP A 526 -19.69 26.93 -2.48
CA TRP A 526 -19.35 27.60 -3.75
C TRP A 526 -20.56 28.03 -4.57
N LEU A 527 -21.73 27.44 -4.29
CA LEU A 527 -23.01 27.75 -4.94
C LEU A 527 -23.91 28.62 -4.06
N SER A 528 -23.59 28.75 -2.77
CA SER A 528 -24.43 29.46 -1.81
C SER A 528 -24.09 30.96 -1.78
N PRO A 529 -25.08 31.87 -1.84
CA PRO A 529 -24.87 33.30 -1.61
C PRO A 529 -24.39 33.63 -0.20
N ALA A 530 -24.38 32.65 0.71
CA ALA A 530 -24.14 32.82 2.13
C ALA A 530 -22.64 32.81 2.49
N GLY A 531 -21.73 32.65 1.51
CA GLY A 531 -20.28 32.72 1.69
C GLY A 531 -19.73 34.03 2.28
N GLU A 532 -20.58 35.04 2.50
CA GLU A 532 -20.25 36.27 3.23
C GLU A 532 -20.27 36.11 4.77
N LEU A 533 -20.97 35.10 5.31
CA LEU A 533 -21.22 34.93 6.75
C LEU A 533 -20.37 33.85 7.42
N LEU A 534 -20.05 32.76 6.71
CA LEU A 534 -19.25 31.64 7.20
C LEU A 534 -18.20 31.29 6.15
N SER A 535 -17.02 30.87 6.60
CA SER A 535 -16.03 30.28 5.69
C SER A 535 -16.55 28.95 5.11
N GLY A 536 -16.01 28.53 3.96
CA GLY A 536 -16.43 27.27 3.32
C GLY A 536 -16.30 26.05 4.24
N GLU A 537 -15.29 26.02 5.09
CA GLU A 537 -15.05 24.95 6.06
C GLU A 537 -16.08 24.94 7.20
N GLU A 538 -16.42 26.13 7.71
CA GLU A 538 -17.48 26.33 8.72
C GLU A 538 -18.86 25.87 8.19
N TYR A 539 -19.15 26.11 6.90
CA TYR A 539 -20.34 25.58 6.23
C TYR A 539 -20.38 24.05 6.21
N VAL A 540 -19.29 23.42 5.80
CA VAL A 540 -19.21 21.96 5.70
C VAL A 540 -19.39 21.33 7.08
N LEU A 541 -18.72 21.85 8.12
CA LEU A 541 -18.88 21.36 9.49
C LEU A 541 -20.31 21.54 10.01
N THR A 542 -20.94 22.68 9.75
CA THR A 542 -22.33 22.94 10.16
C THR A 542 -23.29 21.98 9.47
N GLY A 543 -23.19 21.83 8.15
CA GLY A 543 -23.99 20.89 7.36
C GLY A 543 -23.80 19.45 7.82
N LEU A 544 -22.57 19.08 8.19
CA LEU A 544 -22.25 17.75 8.69
C LEU A 544 -22.86 17.48 10.07
N VAL A 545 -22.80 18.43 11.01
CA VAL A 545 -23.45 18.29 12.33
C VAL A 545 -24.95 18.06 12.16
N ILE A 546 -25.62 18.84 11.31
CA ILE A 546 -27.05 18.70 11.01
C ILE A 546 -27.33 17.33 10.38
N SER A 547 -26.50 16.90 9.43
CA SER A 547 -26.63 15.59 8.76
C SER A 547 -26.52 14.44 9.75
N VAL A 548 -25.54 14.50 10.65
CA VAL A 548 -25.25 13.44 11.63
C VAL A 548 -26.39 13.28 12.63
N TRP A 549 -26.93 14.39 13.14
CA TRP A 549 -28.13 14.35 13.99
C TRP A 549 -29.34 13.79 13.24
N SER A 550 -29.52 14.19 11.98
CA SER A 550 -30.61 13.70 11.13
C SER A 550 -30.51 12.18 10.93
N TRP A 551 -29.31 11.66 10.62
CA TRP A 551 -29.06 10.24 10.50
C TRP A 551 -29.22 9.50 11.83
N PHE A 552 -28.80 10.10 12.95
CA PHE A 552 -29.00 9.51 14.28
C PHE A 552 -30.49 9.29 14.59
N PHE A 553 -31.32 10.32 14.39
CA PHE A 553 -32.76 10.21 14.63
C PHE A 553 -33.43 9.25 13.63
N LEU A 554 -33.02 9.27 12.37
CA LEU A 554 -33.55 8.36 11.35
C LEU A 554 -33.17 6.90 11.63
N ALA A 555 -31.91 6.64 12.01
CA ALA A 555 -31.40 5.31 12.36
C ALA A 555 -32.19 4.73 13.52
N ARG A 556 -32.48 5.55 14.53
CA ARG A 556 -33.26 5.17 15.71
C ARG A 556 -34.73 4.91 15.36
N LYS A 557 -35.36 5.77 14.56
CA LYS A 557 -36.77 5.66 14.16
C LYS A 557 -37.03 4.42 13.29
N VAL A 558 -36.14 4.14 12.33
CA VAL A 558 -36.30 3.04 11.36
C VAL A 558 -35.63 1.73 11.84
N GLN A 559 -34.93 1.77 12.97
CA GLN A 559 -34.11 0.66 13.48
C GLN A 559 -33.08 0.16 12.44
N TRP A 560 -32.47 1.11 11.71
CA TRP A 560 -31.47 0.84 10.69
C TRP A 560 -30.06 0.92 11.29
N THR A 561 -29.60 -0.20 11.84
CA THR A 561 -28.32 -0.30 12.58
C THR A 561 -27.08 0.15 11.79
N GLN A 562 -27.11 0.06 10.47
CA GLN A 562 -25.99 0.41 9.61
C GLN A 562 -25.90 1.91 9.39
N LEU A 563 -27.02 2.64 9.51
CA LEU A 563 -27.02 4.10 9.37
C LEU A 563 -26.20 4.79 10.49
N TYR A 564 -25.93 4.10 11.60
CA TYR A 564 -24.96 4.55 12.61
C TYR A 564 -23.54 4.69 12.07
N TYR A 565 -23.15 4.00 10.97
CA TYR A 565 -21.86 4.23 10.32
C TYR A 565 -21.75 5.64 9.74
N CYS A 566 -22.86 6.23 9.23
CA CYS A 566 -22.84 7.60 8.68
C CYS A 566 -22.44 8.63 9.74
N ILE A 567 -22.79 8.37 11.01
CA ILE A 567 -22.46 9.27 12.13
C ILE A 567 -20.94 9.40 12.31
N SER A 568 -20.18 8.33 12.02
CA SER A 568 -18.71 8.37 12.10
C SER A 568 -18.06 9.38 11.14
N ALA A 569 -18.78 9.87 10.13
CA ALA A 569 -18.31 10.92 9.23
C ALA A 569 -17.92 12.21 9.97
N LEU A 570 -18.61 12.54 11.08
CA LEU A 570 -18.24 13.71 11.91
C LEU A 570 -16.79 13.64 12.36
N TRP A 571 -16.35 12.48 12.87
CA TRP A 571 -14.99 12.29 13.36
C TRP A 571 -13.95 12.36 12.26
N ILE A 572 -14.21 11.69 11.13
CA ILE A 572 -13.28 11.64 10.00
C ILE A 572 -13.10 13.05 9.40
N VAL A 573 -14.21 13.72 9.09
CA VAL A 573 -14.17 15.05 8.46
C VAL A 573 -13.60 16.08 9.43
N SER A 574 -13.95 16.05 10.72
CA SER A 574 -13.34 16.95 11.69
C SER A 574 -11.81 16.78 11.78
N LEU A 575 -11.29 15.55 11.77
CA LEU A 575 -9.84 15.33 11.75
C LEU A 575 -9.19 15.84 10.46
N LEU A 576 -9.82 15.63 9.30
CA LEU A 576 -9.33 16.13 8.02
C LEU A 576 -9.33 17.67 7.96
N MET A 577 -10.39 18.31 8.45
CA MET A 577 -10.47 19.77 8.56
C MET A 577 -9.38 20.32 9.47
N LEU A 578 -9.16 19.67 10.62
CA LEU A 578 -8.13 20.07 11.57
C LEU A 578 -6.72 19.94 10.99
N TYR A 579 -6.46 18.89 10.22
CA TYR A 579 -5.23 18.78 9.43
C TYR A 579 -5.10 19.92 8.41
N GLY A 580 -6.19 20.26 7.71
CA GLY A 580 -6.27 21.42 6.82
C GLY A 580 -5.88 22.72 7.54
N TYR A 581 -6.52 23.03 8.67
CA TYR A 581 -6.19 24.18 9.52
C TYR A 581 -4.71 24.23 9.92
N ILE A 582 -4.17 23.12 10.42
CA ILE A 582 -2.76 23.02 10.81
C ILE A 582 -1.84 23.29 9.61
N SER A 583 -2.13 22.68 8.45
CA SER A 583 -1.32 22.82 7.24
C SER A 583 -1.35 24.24 6.65
N ALA A 584 -2.48 24.93 6.79
CA ALA A 584 -2.66 26.31 6.33
C ALA A 584 -2.19 27.35 7.35
N GLY A 585 -1.80 26.95 8.57
CA GLY A 585 -1.46 27.86 9.66
C GLY A 585 -2.66 28.70 10.16
N ILE A 586 -3.88 28.21 9.94
CA ILE A 586 -5.11 28.91 10.31
C ILE A 586 -5.59 28.41 11.67
N HIS A 587 -5.88 29.33 12.58
CA HIS A 587 -6.39 29.00 13.90
C HIS A 587 -7.90 28.67 13.85
N PRO A 588 -8.35 27.47 14.28
CA PRO A 588 -9.76 27.07 14.20
C PRO A 588 -10.72 27.97 15.00
N ALA A 589 -10.24 28.59 16.08
CA ALA A 589 -10.99 29.57 16.87
C ALA A 589 -10.58 31.02 16.57
N GLY A 590 -10.01 31.27 15.37
CA GLY A 590 -9.64 32.62 14.93
C GLY A 590 -10.84 33.53 14.66
N SER A 591 -12.01 32.95 14.35
CA SER A 591 -13.28 33.64 14.22
C SER A 591 -14.22 33.26 15.38
N LEU A 592 -15.15 34.15 15.74
CA LEU A 592 -16.19 33.86 16.74
C LEU A 592 -17.00 32.62 16.33
N TYR A 593 -17.39 32.54 15.05
CA TYR A 593 -18.18 31.44 14.51
C TYR A 593 -17.41 30.12 14.48
N GLY A 594 -16.14 30.13 14.09
CA GLY A 594 -15.26 28.96 14.10
C GLY A 594 -15.13 28.36 15.50
N GLY A 595 -14.90 29.21 16.51
CA GLY A 595 -14.88 28.79 17.91
C GLY A 595 -16.20 28.13 18.35
N PHE A 596 -17.35 28.74 18.02
CA PHE A 596 -18.66 28.15 18.32
C PHE A 596 -18.93 26.83 17.59
N ILE A 597 -18.52 26.70 16.33
CA ILE A 597 -18.71 25.48 15.53
C ILE A 597 -17.87 24.34 16.10
N TRP A 598 -16.62 24.59 16.48
CA TRP A 598 -15.78 23.56 17.10
C TRP A 598 -16.30 23.14 18.48
N LEU A 599 -16.82 24.07 19.29
CA LEU A 599 -17.53 23.74 20.52
C LEU A 599 -18.77 22.87 20.25
N LEU A 600 -19.54 23.18 19.21
CA LEU A 600 -20.71 22.40 18.80
C LEU A 600 -20.31 20.99 18.31
N VAL A 601 -19.23 20.87 17.53
CA VAL A 601 -18.68 19.59 17.05
C VAL A 601 -18.26 18.72 18.24
N ILE A 602 -17.44 19.24 19.16
CA ILE A 602 -16.98 18.50 20.34
C ILE A 602 -18.16 18.10 21.23
N SER A 603 -19.10 19.02 21.47
CA SER A 603 -20.31 18.74 22.25
C SER A 603 -21.13 17.62 21.61
N THR A 604 -21.29 17.67 20.28
CA THR A 604 -21.99 16.63 19.52
C THR A 604 -21.27 15.28 19.62
N MET A 605 -19.94 15.25 19.49
CA MET A 605 -19.15 14.02 19.64
C MET A 605 -19.33 13.40 21.03
N VAL A 606 -19.22 14.19 22.09
CA VAL A 606 -19.34 13.72 23.49
C VAL A 606 -20.76 13.22 23.77
N VAL A 607 -21.79 13.94 23.32
CA VAL A 607 -23.19 13.54 23.52
C VAL A 607 -23.52 12.27 22.74
N LEU A 608 -23.11 12.17 21.46
CA LEU A 608 -23.41 10.99 20.63
C LEU A 608 -22.73 9.72 21.16
N ILE A 609 -21.52 9.82 21.70
CA ILE A 609 -20.85 8.70 22.38
C ILE A 609 -21.70 8.15 23.54
N ARG A 610 -22.37 9.03 24.30
CA ARG A 610 -23.24 8.63 25.43
C ARG A 610 -24.61 8.12 25.00
N LEU A 611 -25.12 8.62 23.87
CA LEU A 611 -26.43 8.26 23.33
C LEU A 611 -26.39 7.04 22.39
N LEU A 612 -25.21 6.52 22.08
CA LEU A 612 -25.05 5.38 21.20
C LEU A 612 -25.76 4.14 21.79
N PRO A 613 -26.70 3.51 21.07
CA PRO A 613 -27.38 2.32 21.59
C PRO A 613 -26.43 1.13 21.68
N GLU A 614 -26.66 0.21 22.62
CA GLU A 614 -25.83 -1.01 22.81
C GLU A 614 -25.73 -1.89 21.55
N GLN A 615 -26.71 -1.77 20.65
CA GLN A 615 -26.75 -2.48 19.37
C GLN A 615 -25.79 -1.89 18.32
N ALA A 616 -25.17 -0.74 18.60
CA ALA A 616 -24.20 -0.13 17.71
C ALA A 616 -22.93 -1.02 17.60
N PRO A 617 -22.28 -1.08 16.43
CA PRO A 617 -21.06 -1.85 16.27
C PRO A 617 -19.96 -1.37 17.24
N ARG A 618 -19.35 -2.29 17.99
CA ARG A 618 -18.25 -1.97 18.94
C ARG A 618 -17.08 -1.24 18.27
N VAL A 619 -16.81 -1.55 17.00
CA VAL A 619 -15.77 -0.88 16.20
C VAL A 619 -16.06 0.61 16.06
N VAL A 620 -17.33 0.98 15.82
CA VAL A 620 -17.74 2.39 15.70
C VAL A 620 -17.59 3.11 17.03
N SER A 621 -18.06 2.49 18.12
CA SER A 621 -17.88 3.04 19.47
C SER A 621 -16.39 3.27 19.80
N ASN A 622 -15.53 2.27 19.57
CA ASN A 622 -14.09 2.40 19.81
C ASN A 622 -13.44 3.50 18.96
N LEU A 623 -13.80 3.56 17.67
CA LEU A 623 -13.29 4.58 16.74
C LEU A 623 -13.74 5.98 17.16
N MET A 624 -14.99 6.15 17.60
CA MET A 624 -15.49 7.45 18.10
C MET A 624 -14.73 7.91 19.34
N HIS A 625 -14.47 7.03 20.31
CA HIS A 625 -13.68 7.38 21.49
C HIS A 625 -12.25 7.82 21.13
N GLY A 626 -11.57 7.04 20.28
CA GLY A 626 -10.20 7.35 19.84
C GLY A 626 -10.14 8.62 18.98
N ALA A 627 -11.07 8.77 18.04
CA ALA A 627 -11.09 9.94 17.16
C ALA A 627 -11.48 11.23 17.91
N THR A 628 -12.41 11.19 18.88
CA THR A 628 -12.68 12.36 19.74
C THR A 628 -11.43 12.79 20.49
N LEU A 629 -10.65 11.83 21.02
CA LEU A 629 -9.39 12.13 21.68
C LEU A 629 -8.42 12.83 20.72
N TRP A 630 -8.27 12.32 19.50
CA TRP A 630 -7.40 12.91 18.49
C TRP A 630 -7.88 14.27 17.98
N THR A 631 -9.20 14.52 17.92
CA THR A 631 -9.74 15.85 17.62
C THR A 631 -9.39 16.84 18.73
N LEU A 632 -9.50 16.44 20.01
CA LEU A 632 -9.08 17.28 21.14
C LEU A 632 -7.56 17.53 21.14
N ILE A 633 -6.76 16.51 20.84
CA ILE A 633 -5.30 16.65 20.70
C ILE A 633 -4.97 17.59 19.54
N GLY A 634 -5.62 17.46 18.38
CA GLY A 634 -5.36 18.34 17.25
C GLY A 634 -5.74 19.80 17.52
N LEU A 635 -6.82 20.04 18.27
CA LEU A 635 -7.18 21.39 18.71
C LEU A 635 -6.16 21.95 19.71
N LEU A 636 -5.65 21.10 20.62
CA LEU A 636 -4.54 21.48 21.49
C LEU A 636 -3.27 21.80 20.66
N ILE A 637 -2.98 21.04 19.61
CA ILE A 637 -1.86 21.31 18.70
C ILE A 637 -2.05 22.67 18.01
N THR A 638 -3.24 22.99 17.50
CA THR A 638 -3.48 24.30 16.88
C THR A 638 -3.29 25.46 17.85
N GLU A 639 -3.71 25.30 19.11
CA GLU A 639 -3.50 26.30 20.16
C GLU A 639 -2.01 26.46 20.51
N VAL A 640 -1.26 25.35 20.59
CA VAL A 640 0.19 25.36 20.84
C VAL A 640 0.95 26.04 19.71
N LEU A 641 0.65 25.69 18.46
CA LEU A 641 1.28 26.32 17.28
C LEU A 641 0.97 27.82 17.22
N TRP A 642 -0.26 28.20 17.57
CA TRP A 642 -0.64 29.61 17.66
C TRP A 642 0.07 30.35 18.81
N ALA A 643 0.28 29.70 19.95
CA ALA A 643 1.05 30.24 21.06
C ALA A 643 2.55 30.38 20.72
N GLU A 644 3.12 29.40 20.01
CA GLU A 644 4.49 29.43 19.52
C GLU A 644 4.71 30.59 18.54
N ALA A 645 3.77 30.80 17.60
CA ALA A 645 3.81 31.91 16.65
C ALA A 645 3.81 33.31 17.30
N GLN A 646 3.42 33.42 18.58
CA GLN A 646 3.43 34.67 19.33
C GLN A 646 4.71 34.89 20.16
N LEU A 647 5.60 33.90 20.24
CA LEU A 647 6.85 34.04 21.00
C LEU A 647 7.83 35.00 20.31
N PRO A 648 8.52 35.88 21.07
CA PRO A 648 9.60 36.72 20.55
C PRO A 648 10.78 35.91 19.98
N TRP A 649 11.53 36.53 19.06
CA TRP A 649 12.75 35.95 18.49
C TRP A 649 13.78 35.57 19.57
N GLY A 650 14.41 34.39 19.44
CA GLY A 650 15.38 33.86 20.41
C GLY A 650 14.78 33.10 21.60
N MET A 651 13.51 32.70 21.51
CA MET A 651 12.75 31.92 22.50
C MET A 651 12.44 30.48 22.06
N GLU A 652 13.27 29.89 21.19
CA GLU A 652 13.03 28.57 20.60
C GLU A 652 12.94 27.45 21.65
N GLU A 653 13.75 27.54 22.71
CA GLU A 653 13.70 26.59 23.83
C GLU A 653 12.38 26.68 24.63
N TRP A 654 11.76 27.86 24.68
CA TRP A 654 10.44 28.05 25.27
C TRP A 654 9.33 27.47 24.41
N ALA A 655 9.43 27.63 23.08
CA ALA A 655 8.52 27.00 22.13
C ALA A 655 8.56 25.47 22.29
N TYR A 656 9.78 24.90 22.30
CA TYR A 656 10.00 23.48 22.50
C TYR A 656 9.45 22.99 23.85
N PHE A 657 9.69 23.75 24.93
CA PHE A 657 9.13 23.44 26.24
C PHE A 657 7.60 23.41 26.23
N ILE A 658 6.94 24.42 25.66
CA ILE A 658 5.47 24.48 25.60
C ILE A 658 4.91 23.30 24.81
N ALA A 659 5.51 22.96 23.66
CA ALA A 659 5.09 21.81 22.86
C ALA A 659 5.24 20.48 23.62
N MET A 660 6.41 20.26 24.25
CA MET A 660 6.67 19.06 25.04
C MET A 660 5.78 18.96 26.29
N LEU A 661 5.49 20.09 26.94
CA LEU A 661 4.58 20.16 28.07
C LEU A 661 3.15 19.85 27.65
N ALA A 662 2.68 20.38 26.52
CA ALA A 662 1.34 20.10 26.00
C ALA A 662 1.16 18.61 25.70
N VAL A 663 2.12 18.01 24.98
CA VAL A 663 2.12 16.56 24.69
C VAL A 663 2.15 15.75 25.98
N SER A 664 3.06 16.06 26.90
CA SER A 664 3.18 15.37 28.20
C SER A 664 1.93 15.54 29.07
N GLY A 665 1.29 16.71 28.99
CA GLY A 665 0.05 17.06 29.66
C GLY A 665 -1.10 16.14 29.28
N VAL A 666 -1.21 15.73 28.01
CA VAL A 666 -2.21 14.73 27.58
C VAL A 666 -2.04 13.43 28.35
N PHE A 667 -0.81 12.93 28.52
CA PHE A 667 -0.53 11.72 29.31
C PHE A 667 -0.89 11.91 30.78
N PHE A 668 -0.57 13.08 31.37
CA PHE A 668 -0.89 13.36 32.76
C PHE A 668 -2.39 13.47 33.02
N VAL A 669 -3.14 14.13 32.13
CA VAL A 669 -4.61 14.23 32.22
C VAL A 669 -5.25 12.85 32.10
N LEU A 670 -4.84 12.04 31.12
CA LEU A 670 -5.34 10.67 30.98
C LEU A 670 -5.00 9.81 32.21
N TYR A 671 -3.79 9.94 32.75
CA TYR A 671 -3.36 9.25 33.97
C TYR A 671 -4.19 9.66 35.20
N ALA A 672 -4.45 10.97 35.36
CA ALA A 672 -5.29 11.50 36.43
C ALA A 672 -6.75 11.03 36.29
N MET A 673 -7.33 11.14 35.10
CA MET A 673 -8.71 10.69 34.81
C MET A 673 -8.88 9.18 35.06
N GLN A 674 -7.90 8.36 34.66
CA GLN A 674 -7.93 6.92 34.93
C GLN A 674 -7.92 6.65 36.43
N ARG A 675 -7.05 7.33 37.17
CA ARG A 675 -6.90 7.12 38.61
C ARG A 675 -8.13 7.58 39.39
N LEU A 676 -8.77 8.66 38.95
CA LEU A 676 -10.00 9.20 39.49
C LEU A 676 -11.26 8.45 39.01
N ARG A 677 -11.11 7.46 38.10
CA ARG A 677 -12.22 6.73 37.46
C ARG A 677 -13.27 7.66 36.83
N TRP A 678 -12.83 8.76 36.22
CA TRP A 678 -13.72 9.71 35.55
C TRP A 678 -14.16 9.19 34.16
N PRO A 679 -15.44 9.31 33.80
CA PRO A 679 -15.92 8.94 32.47
C PRO A 679 -15.28 9.86 31.41
N PRO A 680 -14.86 9.34 30.24
CA PRO A 680 -15.13 8.00 29.69
C PRO A 680 -14.06 6.93 29.98
N LEU A 681 -13.06 7.21 30.83
CA LEU A 681 -11.93 6.31 31.10
C LEU A 681 -12.25 5.16 32.07
N ASP A 682 -13.37 5.25 32.78
CA ASP A 682 -13.91 4.26 33.71
C ASP A 682 -14.10 2.88 33.04
N ASN A 683 -14.68 2.86 31.84
CA ASN A 683 -14.98 1.64 31.09
C ASN A 683 -14.08 1.42 29.86
N HIS A 684 -13.46 2.50 29.34
CA HIS A 684 -12.69 2.45 28.08
C HIS A 684 -11.19 2.73 28.27
N GLY A 685 -10.66 2.69 29.50
CA GLY A 685 -9.27 3.07 29.78
C GLY A 685 -8.21 2.40 28.88
N ALA A 686 -8.33 1.10 28.59
CA ALA A 686 -7.40 0.40 27.70
C ALA A 686 -7.37 0.99 26.27
N LEU A 687 -8.53 1.40 25.75
CA LEU A 687 -8.66 2.00 24.43
C LEU A 687 -7.99 3.37 24.36
N TYR A 688 -8.21 4.24 25.35
CA TYR A 688 -7.59 5.57 25.40
C TYR A 688 -6.06 5.49 25.45
N TRP A 689 -5.51 4.56 26.22
CA TRP A 689 -4.05 4.36 26.29
C TRP A 689 -3.45 3.76 25.02
N GLN A 690 -4.19 2.90 24.31
CA GLN A 690 -3.78 2.41 23.00
C GLN A 690 -3.80 3.52 21.94
N SER A 691 -4.80 4.41 21.99
CA SER A 691 -4.94 5.53 21.05
C SER A 691 -3.80 6.55 21.12
N VAL A 692 -3.10 6.67 22.25
CA VAL A 692 -1.97 7.61 22.42
C VAL A 692 -0.59 7.00 22.14
N TYR A 693 -0.50 5.75 21.64
CA TYR A 693 0.80 5.18 21.25
C TYR A 693 1.52 5.98 20.17
N PRO A 694 0.86 6.48 19.10
CA PRO A 694 1.54 7.34 18.12
C PRO A 694 2.07 8.63 18.76
N LEU A 695 1.30 9.22 19.69
CA LEU A 695 1.74 10.39 20.45
C LEU A 695 2.96 10.08 21.33
N ALA A 696 3.06 8.86 21.87
CA ALA A 696 4.22 8.42 22.64
C ALA A 696 5.47 8.24 21.77
N VAL A 697 5.30 7.83 20.50
CA VAL A 697 6.39 7.79 19.52
C VAL A 697 6.86 9.19 19.18
N LEU A 698 5.93 10.12 18.90
CA LEU A 698 6.26 11.53 18.68
C LEU A 698 6.96 12.16 19.89
N LEU A 699 6.51 11.84 21.11
CA LEU A 699 7.18 12.27 22.33
C LEU A 699 8.59 11.68 22.44
N GLY A 700 8.79 10.41 22.07
CA GLY A 700 10.11 9.78 22.01
C GLY A 700 11.05 10.41 20.97
N MET A 701 10.52 10.75 19.80
CA MET A 701 11.26 11.49 18.75
C MET A 701 11.59 12.91 19.21
N GLY A 702 10.63 13.59 19.83
CA GLY A 702 10.82 14.89 20.46
C GLY A 702 11.95 14.83 21.48
N LEU A 703 11.90 13.88 22.42
CA LEU A 703 12.97 13.63 23.39
C LEU A 703 14.33 13.41 22.70
N PHE A 704 14.39 12.70 21.57
CA PHE A 704 15.64 12.52 20.86
C PHE A 704 16.16 13.84 20.24
N ALA A 705 15.28 14.56 19.53
CA ALA A 705 15.60 15.80 18.82
C ALA A 705 15.98 16.95 19.75
N GLY A 706 15.23 17.15 20.85
CA GLY A 706 15.51 18.22 21.82
C GLY A 706 16.88 18.07 22.45
N ASN A 707 17.36 16.84 22.64
CA ASN A 707 18.69 16.64 23.21
C ASN A 707 19.85 17.05 22.28
N MET A 708 19.57 17.36 21.00
CA MET A 708 20.53 17.90 20.05
C MET A 708 20.63 19.43 20.10
N GLN A 709 19.73 20.11 20.82
CA GLN A 709 19.75 21.56 21.01
C GLN A 709 20.73 21.95 22.14
N ASP A 710 21.23 23.19 22.07
CA ASP A 710 22.24 23.72 22.98
C ASP A 710 21.67 24.13 24.34
N GLY A 711 20.36 24.36 24.42
CA GLY A 711 19.66 24.80 25.62
C GLY A 711 20.02 26.24 26.01
N GLN A 712 20.65 27.03 25.15
CA GLN A 712 21.01 28.41 25.47
C GLN A 712 19.85 29.37 25.19
N LEU A 713 19.43 30.08 26.23
CA LEU A 713 18.46 31.16 26.12
C LEU A 713 19.21 32.49 25.97
N SER A 714 18.75 33.34 25.05
CA SER A 714 19.40 34.62 24.71
C SER A 714 19.67 35.56 25.91
N LEU A 715 19.03 35.35 27.05
CA LEU A 715 19.09 36.22 28.23
C LEU A 715 19.30 35.49 29.56
N TRP A 716 19.46 34.16 29.55
CA TRP A 716 19.52 33.35 30.76
C TRP A 716 20.74 32.44 30.72
N GLN A 717 21.41 32.29 31.86
CA GLN A 717 22.51 31.33 32.00
C GLN A 717 21.96 29.91 32.04
N TYR A 718 22.70 28.98 31.42
CA TYR A 718 22.34 27.57 31.46
C TYR A 718 22.51 27.04 32.88
N VAL A 719 21.39 26.64 33.51
CA VAL A 719 21.39 25.94 34.79
C VAL A 719 20.85 24.53 34.56
N PRO A 720 21.67 23.47 34.76
CA PRO A 720 21.23 22.10 34.56
C PRO A 720 19.96 21.81 35.35
N LEU A 721 19.01 21.06 34.76
CA LEU A 721 17.71 20.66 35.34
C LEU A 721 16.68 21.78 35.54
N LEU A 722 17.07 23.06 35.55
CA LEU A 722 16.16 24.22 35.62
C LEU A 722 16.00 24.93 34.26
N ASN A 723 16.69 24.43 33.24
CA ASN A 723 16.55 24.92 31.88
C ASN A 723 15.24 24.40 31.27
N PRO A 724 14.49 25.21 30.49
CA PRO A 724 13.26 24.78 29.84
C PRO A 724 13.44 23.52 28.98
N LEU A 725 14.58 23.38 28.30
CA LEU A 725 14.90 22.19 27.53
C LEU A 725 15.02 20.94 28.40
N ASP A 726 15.68 21.05 29.55
CA ASP A 726 15.87 19.94 30.48
C ASP A 726 14.55 19.56 31.17
N GLU A 727 13.73 20.55 31.55
CA GLU A 727 12.39 20.33 32.11
C GLU A 727 11.46 19.64 31.10
N ALA A 728 11.50 20.05 29.83
CA ALA A 728 10.78 19.40 28.75
C ALA A 728 11.14 17.91 28.62
N GLY A 729 12.44 17.60 28.72
CA GLY A 729 12.95 16.23 28.74
C GLY A 729 12.42 15.42 29.93
N LEU A 730 12.47 16.00 31.13
CA LEU A 730 11.98 15.35 32.36
C LEU A 730 10.48 15.07 32.29
N PHE A 731 9.67 16.00 31.78
CA PHE A 731 8.24 15.80 31.59
C PHE A 731 7.93 14.71 30.57
N GLY A 732 8.64 14.68 29.44
CA GLY A 732 8.45 13.63 28.45
C GLY A 732 8.79 12.25 29.00
N LEU A 733 9.87 12.12 29.78
CA LEU A 733 10.22 10.87 30.46
C LEU A 733 9.17 10.46 31.49
N ALA A 734 8.64 11.41 32.27
CA ALA A 734 7.57 11.17 33.23
C ALA A 734 6.26 10.74 32.55
N ALA A 735 5.91 11.35 31.40
CA ALA A 735 4.74 11.00 30.61
C ALA A 735 4.83 9.57 30.05
N LEU A 736 5.98 9.17 29.52
CA LEU A 736 6.20 7.78 29.08
C LEU A 736 6.17 6.78 30.25
N TRP A 737 6.60 7.18 31.44
CA TRP A 737 6.46 6.38 32.65
C TRP A 737 4.98 6.22 33.07
N CYS A 738 4.20 7.31 33.01
CA CYS A 738 2.76 7.28 33.23
C CYS A 738 2.06 6.34 32.25
N LEU A 739 2.41 6.38 30.96
CA LEU A 739 1.92 5.44 29.95
C LEU A 739 2.22 3.99 30.35
N ARG A 740 3.46 3.69 30.75
CA ARG A 740 3.87 2.34 31.17
C ARG A 740 3.05 1.85 32.36
N ASP A 741 2.91 2.64 33.41
CA ASP A 741 2.14 2.29 34.60
C ASP A 741 0.64 2.13 34.27
N ALA A 742 0.10 3.01 33.43
CA ALA A 742 -1.29 2.95 33.01
C ALA A 742 -1.63 1.71 32.18
N VAL A 743 -0.77 1.34 31.23
CA VAL A 743 -0.91 0.10 30.43
C VAL A 743 -0.84 -1.13 31.33
N MET A 744 0.03 -1.12 32.36
CA MET A 744 0.03 -2.18 33.39
C MET A 744 -1.27 -2.25 34.20
N ARG A 745 -2.07 -1.19 34.29
CA ARG A 745 -3.30 -1.22 35.09
C ARG A 745 -4.55 -1.56 34.28
N THR A 746 -4.56 -1.27 32.97
CA THR A 746 -5.78 -1.34 32.13
C THR A 746 -5.91 -2.55 31.23
N THR A 747 -4.82 -3.14 30.74
CA THR A 747 -4.91 -4.24 29.77
C THR A 747 -5.09 -5.61 30.45
N PRO A 748 -5.96 -6.51 29.96
CA PRO A 748 -6.14 -7.83 30.53
C PRO A 748 -4.84 -8.67 30.46
N LYS A 749 -4.70 -9.65 31.36
CA LYS A 749 -3.50 -10.51 31.51
C LYS A 749 -3.31 -11.42 30.27
N VAL A 750 -2.75 -10.87 29.19
CA VAL A 750 -2.36 -11.60 27.98
C VAL A 750 -0.84 -11.45 27.79
N ARG A 751 -0.15 -12.47 27.27
CA ARG A 751 1.32 -12.47 27.05
C ARG A 751 1.84 -11.22 26.32
N PHE A 752 1.06 -10.73 25.35
CA PHE A 752 1.31 -9.49 24.60
C PHE A 752 1.52 -8.25 25.49
N ARG A 753 0.79 -8.12 26.61
CA ARG A 753 0.94 -7.01 27.57
C ARG A 753 2.32 -6.99 28.21
N ALA A 754 2.86 -8.15 28.55
CA ALA A 754 4.15 -8.25 29.25
C ALA A 754 5.30 -7.79 28.35
N ASP A 755 5.22 -8.10 27.05
CA ASP A 755 6.23 -7.70 26.08
C ASP A 755 6.14 -6.20 25.76
N VAL A 756 4.94 -5.63 25.55
CA VAL A 756 4.77 -4.18 25.33
C VAL A 756 5.26 -3.35 26.52
N VAL A 757 4.89 -3.72 27.75
CA VAL A 757 5.33 -3.02 28.97
C VAL A 757 6.85 -3.14 29.16
N ARG A 758 7.44 -4.28 28.79
CA ARG A 758 8.89 -4.49 28.86
C ARG A 758 9.61 -3.61 27.84
N VAL A 759 9.16 -3.60 26.58
CA VAL A 759 9.73 -2.78 25.50
C VAL A 759 9.63 -1.30 25.85
N LEU A 760 8.46 -0.81 26.27
CA LEU A 760 8.28 0.58 26.68
C LEU A 760 9.18 0.94 27.87
N GLY A 761 9.38 0.02 28.81
CA GLY A 761 10.32 0.16 29.92
C GLY A 761 11.79 0.26 29.48
N ILE A 762 12.20 -0.51 28.46
CA ILE A 762 13.55 -0.45 27.89
C ILE A 762 13.75 0.87 27.13
N ILE A 763 12.78 1.29 26.32
CA ILE A 763 12.84 2.54 25.54
C ILE A 763 12.91 3.74 26.49
N THR A 764 12.03 3.80 27.50
CA THR A 764 12.07 4.89 28.50
C THR A 764 13.38 4.94 29.27
N ALA A 765 13.93 3.79 29.65
CA ALA A 765 15.25 3.74 30.29
C ALA A 765 16.37 4.20 29.34
N GLY A 766 16.34 3.80 28.07
CA GLY A 766 17.30 4.23 27.06
C GLY A 766 17.25 5.74 26.80
N LEU A 767 16.04 6.30 26.66
CA LEU A 767 15.83 7.74 26.51
C LEU A 767 16.25 8.53 27.77
N ALA A 768 16.03 7.98 28.96
CA ALA A 768 16.52 8.59 30.20
C ALA A 768 18.05 8.65 30.26
N VAL A 769 18.74 7.60 29.80
CA VAL A 769 20.21 7.58 29.68
C VAL A 769 20.66 8.59 28.63
N TRP A 770 20.01 8.66 27.47
CA TRP A 770 20.29 9.65 26.42
C TRP A 770 20.19 11.08 26.95
N TRP A 771 19.09 11.41 27.62
CA TRP A 771 18.88 12.74 28.21
C TRP A 771 19.88 13.06 29.32
N ALA A 772 20.18 12.12 30.21
CA ALA A 772 21.17 12.32 31.26
C ALA A 772 22.57 12.67 30.69
N ASN A 773 22.95 12.04 29.56
CA ASN A 773 24.18 12.38 28.86
C ASN A 773 24.12 13.77 28.22
N GLY A 774 23.00 14.16 27.63
CA GLY A 774 22.86 15.49 27.04
C GLY A 774 22.90 16.61 28.08
N ILE A 775 22.24 16.46 29.23
CA ILE A 775 22.32 17.40 30.36
C ILE A 775 23.77 17.55 30.81
N LEU A 776 24.50 16.43 30.95
CA LEU A 776 25.91 16.45 31.31
C LEU A 776 26.77 17.18 30.25
N ILE A 777 26.55 16.90 28.97
CA ILE A 777 27.29 17.54 27.87
C ILE A 777 26.99 19.05 27.84
N ARG A 778 25.74 19.48 27.95
CA ARG A 778 25.35 20.91 28.03
C ARG A 778 25.99 21.60 29.24
N ALA A 779 25.96 20.97 30.41
CA ALA A 779 26.58 21.51 31.62
C ALA A 779 28.09 21.72 31.46
N LEU A 780 28.79 20.75 30.87
CA LEU A 780 30.24 20.82 30.64
C LEU A 780 30.58 21.79 29.50
N ALA A 781 29.80 21.80 28.43
CA ALA A 781 30.00 22.70 27.30
C ALA A 781 29.83 24.16 27.70
N PHE A 782 28.85 24.45 28.56
CA PHE A 782 28.66 25.78 29.14
C PHE A 782 29.81 26.15 30.10
N ALA A 783 30.24 25.23 30.96
CA ALA A 783 31.32 25.47 31.92
C ALA A 783 32.70 25.70 31.25
N ASP A 784 32.97 25.01 30.14
CA ASP A 784 34.22 25.07 29.37
C ASP A 784 34.16 26.10 28.21
N GLY A 785 33.00 26.73 27.98
CA GLY A 785 32.80 27.70 26.91
C GLY A 785 32.89 27.11 25.49
N THR A 786 32.69 25.80 25.34
CA THR A 786 32.78 25.14 24.02
C THR A 786 31.56 25.47 23.16
N ALA A 787 31.79 25.83 21.90
CA ALA A 787 30.69 26.05 20.95
C ALA A 787 29.87 24.77 20.76
N TRP A 788 28.54 24.89 20.71
CA TRP A 788 27.63 23.76 20.52
C TRP A 788 27.62 23.30 19.04
N THR A 789 28.69 22.63 18.63
CA THR A 789 28.80 21.99 17.32
C THR A 789 29.31 20.57 17.49
N THR A 790 28.90 19.66 16.62
CA THR A 790 29.30 18.24 16.69
C THR A 790 30.81 18.08 16.71
N ALA A 791 31.54 18.86 15.91
CA ALA A 791 33.00 18.86 15.87
C ALA A 791 33.63 19.34 17.20
N ALA A 792 33.17 20.46 17.75
CA ALA A 792 33.72 21.01 18.99
C ALA A 792 33.44 20.11 20.21
N LEU A 793 32.23 19.53 20.30
CA LEU A 793 31.86 18.59 21.37
C LEU A 793 32.68 17.28 21.31
N LEU A 794 33.01 16.81 20.10
CA LEU A 794 33.85 15.63 19.92
C LEU A 794 35.33 15.90 20.23
N GLN A 795 35.82 17.11 19.94
CA GLN A 795 37.21 17.51 20.18
C GLN A 795 37.49 17.94 21.63
N SER A 796 36.46 18.34 22.39
CA SER A 796 36.65 18.75 23.79
C SER A 796 37.12 17.58 24.66
N ARG A 797 38.36 17.70 25.15
CA ARG A 797 38.96 16.71 26.04
C ARG A 797 38.16 16.56 27.33
N LEU A 798 37.72 17.68 27.92
CA LEU A 798 36.96 17.73 29.17
C LEU A 798 35.64 16.95 29.05
N ILE A 799 34.90 17.13 27.96
CA ILE A 799 33.64 16.43 27.71
C ILE A 799 33.90 14.92 27.51
N GLN A 800 34.87 14.56 26.67
CA GLN A 800 35.15 13.15 26.38
C GLN A 800 35.65 12.37 27.59
N THR A 801 36.54 12.96 28.40
CA THR A 801 37.05 12.31 29.63
C THR A 801 35.96 12.16 30.67
N THR A 802 35.11 13.18 30.85
CA THR A 802 34.05 13.15 31.85
C THR A 802 32.98 12.11 31.48
N LEU A 803 32.60 12.02 30.19
CA LEU A 803 31.69 10.97 29.72
C LEU A 803 32.25 9.56 29.94
N ALA A 804 33.54 9.35 29.67
CA ALA A 804 34.19 8.04 29.88
C ALA A 804 34.20 7.64 31.36
N ILE A 805 34.49 8.59 32.27
CA ILE A 805 34.45 8.37 33.72
C ILE A 805 33.03 8.03 34.17
N VAL A 806 32.03 8.80 33.73
CA VAL A 806 30.62 8.59 34.11
C VAL A 806 30.11 7.24 33.62
N TRP A 807 30.42 6.84 32.38
CA TRP A 807 30.03 5.52 31.84
C TRP A 807 30.74 4.37 32.56
N ALA A 808 32.03 4.51 32.87
CA ALA A 808 32.79 3.50 33.62
C ALA A 808 32.24 3.31 35.04
N LEU A 809 31.96 4.40 35.76
CA LEU A 809 31.33 4.35 37.08
C LEU A 809 29.94 3.73 37.02
N THR A 810 29.14 4.10 36.01
CA THR A 810 27.79 3.53 35.80
C THR A 810 27.85 2.02 35.56
N ALA A 811 28.80 1.55 34.75
CA ALA A 811 29.02 0.13 34.50
C ALA A 811 29.38 -0.63 35.79
N VAL A 812 30.32 -0.11 36.59
CA VAL A 812 30.71 -0.71 37.87
C VAL A 812 29.55 -0.74 38.86
N ILE A 813 28.77 0.34 38.97
CA ILE A 813 27.59 0.40 39.84
C ILE A 813 26.53 -0.62 39.39
N LEU A 814 26.26 -0.74 38.09
CA LEU A 814 25.31 -1.72 37.56
C LEU A 814 25.77 -3.16 37.81
N MET A 815 27.04 -3.47 37.55
CA MET A 815 27.59 -4.81 37.77
C MET A 815 27.60 -5.19 39.25
N THR A 816 28.01 -4.27 40.15
CA THR A 816 28.01 -4.52 41.60
C THR A 816 26.59 -4.67 42.17
N THR A 817 25.63 -3.82 41.75
CA THR A 817 24.23 -3.96 42.17
C THR A 817 23.56 -5.20 41.59
N ALA A 818 23.92 -5.62 40.37
CA ALA A 818 23.42 -6.84 39.75
C ALA A 818 23.87 -8.10 40.50
N THR A 819 25.14 -8.14 40.93
CA THR A 819 25.70 -9.22 41.74
C THR A 819 25.04 -9.28 43.11
N ARG A 820 24.82 -8.13 43.76
CA ARG A 820 24.10 -8.04 45.05
C ARG A 820 22.62 -8.41 44.97
N ARG A 821 21.95 -8.15 43.84
CA ARG A 821 20.52 -8.43 43.64
C ARG A 821 20.24 -9.73 42.86
N HIS A 822 21.28 -10.51 42.54
CA HIS A 822 21.22 -11.72 41.71
C HIS A 822 20.48 -11.53 40.36
N LYS A 823 20.60 -10.35 39.73
CA LYS A 823 19.91 -10.00 38.49
C LYS A 823 20.85 -10.06 37.30
N ARG A 824 20.91 -11.22 36.62
CA ARG A 824 21.80 -11.46 35.46
C ARG A 824 21.64 -10.44 34.33
N HIS A 825 20.42 -9.95 34.06
CA HIS A 825 20.18 -8.94 33.02
C HIS A 825 20.84 -7.59 33.32
N LEU A 826 20.88 -7.17 34.60
CA LEU A 826 21.57 -5.94 35.01
C LEU A 826 23.10 -6.08 34.92
N TRP A 827 23.62 -7.28 35.19
CA TRP A 827 25.05 -7.57 35.09
C TRP A 827 25.52 -7.48 33.64
N VAL A 828 24.77 -8.11 32.72
CA VAL A 828 25.07 -8.07 31.28
C VAL A 828 24.97 -6.65 30.74
N ALA A 829 23.97 -5.87 31.17
CA ALA A 829 23.86 -4.46 30.77
C ALA A 829 25.08 -3.63 31.21
N GLY A 830 25.55 -3.80 32.45
CA GLY A 830 26.78 -3.16 32.94
C GLY A 830 28.03 -3.59 32.17
N ALA A 831 28.17 -4.88 31.86
CA ALA A 831 29.29 -5.40 31.08
C ALA A 831 29.32 -4.85 29.64
N VAL A 832 28.15 -4.70 28.99
CA VAL A 832 28.04 -4.09 27.65
C VAL A 832 28.46 -2.62 27.70
N ILE A 833 28.00 -1.84 28.69
CA ILE A 833 28.43 -0.43 28.84
C ILE A 833 29.94 -0.35 29.05
N PHE A 834 30.51 -1.22 29.88
CA PHE A 834 31.96 -1.28 30.12
C PHE A 834 32.74 -1.58 28.83
N ALA A 835 32.27 -2.55 28.03
CA ALA A 835 32.86 -2.88 26.73
C ALA A 835 32.77 -1.70 25.74
N VAL A 836 31.65 -0.96 25.73
CA VAL A 836 31.49 0.25 24.91
C VAL A 836 32.44 1.35 25.35
N VAL A 837 32.67 1.55 26.66
CA VAL A 837 33.68 2.51 27.16
C VAL A 837 35.06 2.14 26.66
N ILE A 838 35.44 0.85 26.76
CA ILE A 838 36.73 0.37 26.27
C ILE A 838 36.85 0.56 24.75
N LEU A 839 35.80 0.24 23.98
CA LEU A 839 35.76 0.45 22.53
C LEU A 839 35.80 1.94 22.16
N LYS A 840 35.17 2.82 22.96
CA LYS A 840 35.21 4.26 22.74
C LYS A 840 36.62 4.80 22.98
N LEU A 841 37.28 4.39 24.06
CA LEU A 841 38.70 4.70 24.29
C LEU A 841 39.55 4.22 23.11
N PHE A 842 39.26 3.03 22.58
CA PHE A 842 39.91 2.48 21.40
C PHE A 842 39.67 3.35 20.15
N VAL A 843 38.43 3.64 19.76
CA VAL A 843 38.10 4.37 18.51
C VAL A 843 38.54 5.83 18.55
N VAL A 844 38.34 6.52 19.68
CA VAL A 844 38.69 7.94 19.82
C VAL A 844 40.21 8.12 19.90
N ASP A 845 40.94 7.22 20.59
CA ASP A 845 42.40 7.30 20.68
C ASP A 845 43.13 6.61 19.49
N MET A 846 42.46 5.77 18.69
CA MET A 846 43.08 5.08 17.56
C MET A 846 43.16 5.86 16.26
N ASN A 847 42.34 6.88 16.07
CA ASN A 847 42.40 7.72 14.87
C ASN A 847 43.74 8.47 14.72
N GLN A 848 44.63 8.39 15.73
CA GLN A 848 45.99 8.93 15.70
C GLN A 848 47.09 7.86 15.87
N SER A 849 46.75 6.56 15.85
CA SER A 849 47.71 5.50 16.20
C SER A 849 48.03 4.52 15.06
N SER A 850 49.32 4.21 14.89
CA SER A 850 49.84 3.26 13.92
C SER A 850 49.39 1.82 14.21
N GLY A 851 49.44 0.93 13.21
CA GLY A 851 48.87 -0.44 13.27
C GLY A 851 49.35 -1.32 14.43
N LEU A 852 50.49 -1.02 15.05
CA LEU A 852 51.02 -1.76 16.19
C LEU A 852 50.39 -1.33 17.54
N ALA A 853 50.03 -0.05 17.68
CA ALA A 853 49.31 0.47 18.84
C ALA A 853 47.88 -0.12 18.93
N ARG A 854 47.27 -0.43 17.77
CA ARG A 854 45.98 -1.13 17.68
C ARG A 854 46.06 -2.55 18.25
N ALA A 855 47.11 -3.29 17.92
CA ALA A 855 47.35 -4.65 18.42
C ALA A 855 47.59 -4.67 19.95
N GLY A 856 48.37 -3.72 20.48
CA GLY A 856 48.57 -3.56 21.93
C GLY A 856 47.29 -3.17 22.68
N ALA A 857 46.47 -2.31 22.08
CA ALA A 857 45.19 -1.95 22.67
C ALA A 857 44.17 -3.11 22.65
N PHE A 858 44.15 -3.97 21.62
CA PHE A 858 43.37 -5.23 21.63
C PHE A 858 43.75 -6.16 22.81
N ILE A 859 45.04 -6.22 23.16
CA ILE A 859 45.54 -7.00 24.30
C ILE A 859 45.15 -6.34 25.63
N GLY A 860 45.23 -5.02 25.73
CA GLY A 860 44.79 -4.26 26.91
C GLY A 860 43.28 -4.40 27.19
N VAL A 861 42.45 -4.38 26.14
CA VAL A 861 41.01 -4.66 26.22
C VAL A 861 40.76 -6.08 26.73
N ALA A 862 41.48 -7.07 26.20
CA ALA A 862 41.37 -8.46 26.64
C ALA A 862 41.73 -8.65 28.12
N LEU A 863 42.74 -7.92 28.63
CA LEU A 863 43.17 -7.94 30.03
C LEU A 863 42.18 -7.24 30.98
N LEU A 864 41.59 -6.12 30.55
CA LEU A 864 40.55 -5.39 31.30
C LEU A 864 39.26 -6.21 31.47
N ILE A 865 38.86 -6.93 30.41
CA ILE A 865 37.74 -7.87 30.46
C ILE A 865 38.01 -9.02 31.45
N LEU A 866 39.26 -9.50 31.52
CA LEU A 866 39.70 -10.53 32.46
C LEU A 866 39.60 -10.05 33.93
N VAL A 867 40.02 -8.83 34.21
CA VAL A 867 39.98 -8.22 35.56
C VAL A 867 38.53 -7.98 36.03
N VAL A 868 37.65 -7.50 35.15
CA VAL A 868 36.22 -7.34 35.48
C VAL A 868 35.52 -8.69 35.70
N GLY A 869 35.92 -9.72 34.94
CA GLY A 869 35.47 -11.09 35.14
C GLY A 869 35.81 -11.67 36.52
N TYR A 870 36.89 -11.18 37.15
CA TYR A 870 37.32 -11.59 38.51
C TYR A 870 36.50 -10.89 39.62
N PHE A 871 36.27 -9.58 39.51
CA PHE A 871 35.64 -8.79 40.60
C PHE A 871 34.11 -8.78 40.60
N SER A 872 33.46 -9.15 39.48
CA SER A 872 32.01 -9.19 39.40
C SER A 872 31.56 -10.46 38.66
N PRO A 873 31.48 -11.61 39.34
CA PRO A 873 31.09 -12.86 38.70
C PRO A 873 29.61 -12.86 38.25
N LEU A 874 29.33 -13.53 37.13
CA LEU A 874 28.01 -13.63 36.52
C LEU A 874 27.00 -14.34 37.46
N PRO A 875 25.84 -13.74 37.77
CA PRO A 875 24.82 -14.39 38.61
C PRO A 875 24.23 -15.67 37.95
N PRO A 876 23.96 -16.75 38.73
CA PRO A 876 23.47 -18.03 38.21
C PRO A 876 22.06 -17.96 37.59
N LYS A 877 21.74 -18.91 36.71
CA LYS A 877 20.56 -18.89 35.81
C LYS A 877 19.40 -19.68 36.47
N THR A 878 18.75 -19.09 37.48
CA THR A 878 17.52 -19.61 38.16
C THR A 878 17.75 -20.77 39.15
N GLY A 879 16.84 -20.89 40.14
CA GLY A 879 17.03 -21.56 41.43
C GLY A 879 17.35 -23.07 41.47
N THR A 880 17.45 -23.74 40.32
CA THR A 880 17.90 -25.14 40.25
C THR A 880 19.40 -25.28 40.59
N ASP A 881 20.20 -24.26 40.27
CA ASP A 881 21.64 -24.26 40.56
C ASP A 881 21.97 -23.92 42.03
N MET A 882 21.02 -23.35 42.79
CA MET A 882 21.21 -23.08 44.23
C MET A 882 21.18 -24.36 45.07
N GLN A 883 20.53 -25.42 44.58
CA GLN A 883 20.46 -26.71 45.27
C GLN A 883 21.76 -27.50 45.04
N ASN A 884 22.24 -27.56 43.79
CA ASN A 884 23.51 -28.22 43.46
C ASN A 884 24.74 -27.54 44.10
N ASN A 885 24.71 -26.23 44.33
CA ASN A 885 25.85 -25.53 44.94
C ASN A 885 25.88 -25.61 46.47
N LYS A 886 24.79 -26.06 47.13
CA LYS A 886 24.79 -26.41 48.55
C LYS A 886 25.22 -27.85 48.80
N GLU A 887 24.96 -28.77 47.86
CA GLU A 887 25.40 -30.17 47.97
C GLU A 887 26.91 -30.35 47.71
N ASN A 888 27.55 -29.44 46.98
CA ASN A 888 29.01 -29.49 46.73
C ASN A 888 29.88 -28.78 47.77
N ASN A 889 29.29 -28.14 48.79
CA ASN A 889 30.00 -27.51 49.91
C ASN A 889 29.53 -28.07 51.27
N GLY A 890 29.23 -29.38 51.30
CA GLY A 890 28.99 -30.16 52.53
C GLY A 890 30.19 -31.00 52.90
#